data_AF-A0A1L9RE94-F1
#
_entry.id   AF-A0A1L9RE94-F1
#
_cell.length_a   1.000
_cell.length_b   1.000
_cell.length_c   1.000
_cell.angle_alpha   90.00
_cell.angle_beta   90.00
_cell.angle_gamma   90.00
#
_symmetry.space_group_name_H-M   'P 1'
#
loop_
_entity.id
_entity.type
_entity.pdbx_description
1 polymer ?
#
loop_
_entity_poly.entity_id
_entity_poly.type
_entity_poly.pdbx_seq_one_letter_code
_entity_poly.pdbx_strand_id
1 'polypeptide(L)'
;MRAIRIAILECDTPIDPVKARYGTYGDRFEHLLRTELKELDLDPEIELQATKWDVVNIQVYPKPEEFDAILLTGSKHDSFADHPWIISLTNFVHDVYHQHQKPIVGICFGHQILARALGARVGRSDAGWEVAVKNVSLNEAGKGLFSKDTLALHQLHRDVVHEVPNGCVNLGSTDRCGIHGLYQPGRVITVQGHPEFSEYAISRVLEMRHEQKIFDDKLFQDSMSRAGNAHDGRFFVQTVYIKMSNQIRTISPSTNQVIFEHPGTSVEEARKIAQASQDAFKSYKKTPFSERKSIIVKALDLIDANKETLSHELTTQMGRPIAYCAKEIDTMRKRAEYLLSIAEGCLKEIPGQAEAGFRRSVRKEPVGPVLISCAWNYPYLIAINTIVPALLAGNSIVLRASPQTPIIGEKLVAYFNQAGLPPNVLQLIHCGSLDVLDEIAKIDEIKVISFTGSTAGGIRLREATARRVVPLNLELGGNDPAYVRSDADLKYVAGQVVDGAVFSSGQSCCSIERVYVHADVYDAFVGELQEELKTYKLGDPHDKTTTTGPVISKQAVKNIQSHIADALSKGAVDATPANASFNSPPAEGNYVAPTLLLNVTHEMVVMQEETFGPVIPVMKVASDDEAVSLMNDSDYGLTASVWTKDVKRGEELIEELEAGTVFINRCDYPSPDLAWIGWKNSGLGCTLGPHGFEAFYKLKSFHIKEAQA
;
A
#
# COMPACT_ATOMS: atom_id res chain seq x y z
N MET A 1 -18.51 -2.12 19.18
CA MET A 1 -19.24 -3.10 18.33
C MET A 1 -19.78 -2.44 17.07
N ARG A 2 -18.97 -2.50 16.00
CA ARG A 2 -19.35 -2.06 14.66
C ARG A 2 -19.76 -3.29 13.87
N ALA A 3 -20.93 -3.25 13.26
CA ALA A 3 -21.44 -4.36 12.48
C ALA A 3 -21.19 -4.16 10.97
N ILE A 4 -20.67 -5.18 10.29
CA ILE A 4 -20.68 -5.23 8.83
C ILE A 4 -21.95 -5.96 8.41
N ARG A 5 -22.86 -5.24 7.76
CA ARG A 5 -24.18 -5.76 7.41
C ARG A 5 -24.15 -6.28 5.99
N ILE A 6 -24.26 -7.60 5.81
CA ILE A 6 -24.33 -8.23 4.49
C ILE A 6 -25.73 -8.79 4.30
N ALA A 7 -26.41 -8.34 3.24
CA ALA A 7 -27.66 -8.97 2.82
C ALA A 7 -27.36 -10.09 1.82
N ILE A 8 -27.59 -11.33 2.24
CA ILE A 8 -27.45 -12.52 1.42
C ILE A 8 -28.78 -12.79 0.72
N LEU A 9 -28.80 -12.62 -0.60
CA LEU A 9 -29.96 -12.90 -1.45
C LEU A 9 -29.92 -14.36 -1.89
N GLU A 10 -30.75 -15.18 -1.26
CA GLU A 10 -30.81 -16.62 -1.50
C GLU A 10 -31.61 -16.92 -2.77
N CYS A 11 -30.88 -17.27 -3.83
CA CYS A 11 -31.44 -17.49 -5.16
C CYS A 11 -31.82 -18.95 -5.44
N ASP A 12 -31.68 -19.84 -4.45
CA ASP A 12 -32.11 -21.25 -4.49
C ASP A 12 -32.04 -21.88 -3.08
N THR A 13 -32.50 -23.12 -2.95
CA THR A 13 -32.41 -23.93 -1.74
C THR A 13 -31.51 -25.15 -1.98
N PRO A 14 -30.54 -25.45 -1.08
CA PRO A 14 -29.75 -26.68 -1.19
C PRO A 14 -30.62 -27.93 -1.16
N ILE A 15 -30.15 -29.02 -1.80
CA ILE A 15 -30.83 -30.32 -1.76
C ILE A 15 -30.92 -30.85 -0.32
N ASP A 16 -31.95 -31.63 0.00
CA ASP A 16 -32.27 -32.04 1.38
C ASP A 16 -31.07 -32.61 2.18
N PRO A 17 -30.22 -33.51 1.62
CA PRO A 17 -29.07 -34.03 2.36
C PRO A 17 -28.00 -32.97 2.69
N VAL A 18 -27.90 -31.93 1.87
CA VAL A 18 -26.97 -30.81 2.05
C VAL A 18 -27.58 -29.79 3.00
N LYS A 19 -28.86 -29.48 2.83
CA LYS A 19 -29.61 -28.57 3.71
C LYS A 19 -29.68 -29.09 5.14
N ALA A 20 -29.94 -30.39 5.32
CA ALA A 20 -29.98 -31.01 6.64
C ALA A 20 -28.62 -30.94 7.37
N ARG A 21 -27.51 -30.92 6.62
CA ARG A 21 -26.15 -30.89 7.19
C ARG A 21 -25.60 -29.49 7.40
N TYR A 22 -25.86 -28.56 6.48
CA TYR A 22 -25.19 -27.26 6.43
C TYR A 22 -26.15 -26.06 6.42
N GLY A 23 -27.47 -26.28 6.44
CA GLY A 23 -28.46 -25.21 6.36
C GLY A 23 -28.66 -24.69 4.94
N THR A 24 -29.15 -23.46 4.83
CA THR A 24 -29.39 -22.76 3.56
C THR A 24 -28.08 -22.28 2.92
N TYR A 25 -28.10 -21.73 1.69
CA TYR A 25 -26.89 -21.15 1.11
C TYR A 25 -26.41 -19.93 1.93
N GLY A 26 -27.34 -19.15 2.49
CA GLY A 26 -27.06 -18.08 3.43
C GLY A 26 -26.34 -18.56 4.69
N ASP A 27 -26.77 -19.67 5.30
CA ASP A 27 -26.07 -20.27 6.45
C ASP A 27 -24.61 -20.61 6.11
N ARG A 28 -24.38 -21.15 4.91
CA ARG A 28 -23.04 -21.55 4.45
C ARG A 28 -22.14 -20.35 4.19
N PHE A 29 -22.63 -19.32 3.50
CA PHE A 29 -21.86 -18.09 3.28
C PHE A 29 -21.60 -17.35 4.58
N GLU A 30 -22.57 -17.27 5.49
CA GLU A 30 -22.36 -16.70 6.81
C GLU A 30 -21.27 -17.47 7.58
N HIS A 31 -21.31 -18.81 7.58
CA HIS A 31 -20.28 -19.62 8.22
C HIS A 31 -18.90 -19.40 7.60
N LEU A 32 -18.80 -19.37 6.27
CA LEU A 32 -17.57 -19.14 5.54
C LEU A 32 -17.00 -17.76 5.85
N LEU A 33 -17.81 -16.70 5.75
CA LEU A 33 -17.43 -15.33 6.10
C LEU A 33 -16.96 -15.24 7.55
N ARG A 34 -17.69 -15.81 8.52
CA ARG A 34 -17.30 -15.79 9.94
C ARG A 34 -15.99 -16.53 10.20
N THR A 35 -15.75 -17.64 9.50
CA THR A 35 -14.53 -18.43 9.66
C THR A 35 -13.32 -17.68 9.10
N GLU A 36 -13.43 -17.11 7.89
CA GLU A 36 -12.35 -16.33 7.30
C GLU A 36 -12.05 -15.06 8.09
N LEU A 37 -13.07 -14.36 8.58
CA LEU A 37 -12.89 -13.16 9.38
C LEU A 37 -12.11 -13.44 10.67
N LYS A 38 -12.30 -14.62 11.29
CA LYS A 38 -11.53 -15.05 12.46
C LYS A 38 -10.07 -15.35 12.12
N GLU A 39 -9.81 -16.00 10.99
CA GLU A 39 -8.44 -16.34 10.57
C GLU A 39 -7.66 -15.12 10.04
N LEU A 40 -8.36 -14.11 9.55
CA LEU A 40 -7.78 -12.81 9.18
C LEU A 40 -7.26 -12.00 10.37
N ASP A 41 -7.42 -12.49 11.61
CA ASP A 41 -7.03 -11.79 12.85
C ASP A 41 -7.66 -10.38 12.93
N LEU A 42 -8.89 -10.29 12.42
CA LEU A 42 -9.72 -9.09 12.51
C LEU A 42 -10.33 -9.01 13.91
N ASP A 43 -10.64 -7.79 14.33
CA ASP A 43 -11.08 -7.46 15.70
C ASP A 43 -12.16 -8.40 16.26
N PRO A 44 -12.05 -8.87 17.52
CA PRO A 44 -13.18 -9.48 18.22
C PRO A 44 -14.41 -8.56 18.34
N GLU A 45 -14.30 -7.25 18.08
CA GLU A 45 -15.42 -6.29 18.07
C GLU A 45 -16.14 -6.06 16.73
N ILE A 46 -15.66 -6.62 15.61
CA ILE A 46 -16.37 -6.55 14.31
C ILE A 46 -17.41 -7.65 14.27
N GLU A 47 -18.68 -7.26 14.43
CA GLU A 47 -19.78 -8.20 14.31
C GLU A 47 -20.21 -8.31 12.85
N LEU A 48 -19.96 -9.45 12.20
CA LEU A 48 -20.65 -9.73 10.93
C LEU A 48 -22.15 -9.91 11.23
N GLN A 49 -22.97 -9.06 10.62
CA GLN A 49 -24.43 -9.18 10.63
C GLN A 49 -24.90 -9.61 9.24
N ALA A 50 -25.08 -10.92 9.06
CA ALA A 50 -25.63 -11.46 7.83
C ALA A 50 -27.16 -11.55 7.95
N THR A 51 -27.88 -10.91 7.03
CA THR A 51 -29.33 -11.10 6.87
C THR A 51 -29.58 -11.96 5.63
N LYS A 52 -30.60 -12.82 5.67
CA LYS A 52 -30.90 -13.79 4.61
C LYS A 52 -32.26 -13.48 4.02
N TRP A 53 -32.31 -13.35 2.70
CA TRP A 53 -33.51 -12.93 1.97
C TRP A 53 -33.82 -13.96 0.89
N ASP A 54 -34.93 -14.70 1.06
CA ASP A 54 -35.45 -15.63 0.06
C ASP A 54 -36.11 -14.82 -1.07
N VAL A 55 -35.34 -14.60 -2.14
CA VAL A 55 -35.78 -13.83 -3.30
C VAL A 55 -36.53 -14.69 -4.32
N VAL A 56 -36.60 -16.01 -4.13
CA VAL A 56 -37.28 -16.94 -5.04
C VAL A 56 -38.74 -17.13 -4.64
N ASN A 57 -38.99 -17.53 -3.39
CA ASN A 57 -40.32 -17.91 -2.93
C ASN A 57 -41.09 -16.73 -2.32
N ILE A 58 -40.40 -15.85 -1.61
CA ILE A 58 -41.03 -14.74 -0.87
C ILE A 58 -40.90 -13.42 -1.66
N GLN A 59 -39.83 -13.27 -2.44
CA GLN A 59 -39.56 -12.09 -3.29
C GLN A 59 -39.49 -10.77 -2.50
N VAL A 60 -38.93 -10.84 -1.29
CA VAL A 60 -38.71 -9.66 -0.44
C VAL A 60 -37.25 -9.25 -0.53
N TYR A 61 -37.03 -7.95 -0.68
CA TYR A 61 -35.71 -7.34 -0.82
C TYR A 61 -35.43 -6.40 0.37
N PRO A 62 -34.18 -6.35 0.86
CA PRO A 62 -33.80 -5.39 1.89
C PRO A 62 -33.83 -3.97 1.35
N LYS A 63 -34.15 -3.00 2.20
CA LYS A 63 -33.96 -1.60 1.89
C LYS A 63 -32.46 -1.26 1.88
N PRO A 64 -32.03 -0.29 1.07
CA PRO A 64 -30.62 0.09 0.97
C PRO A 64 -29.98 0.38 2.32
N GLU A 65 -30.67 1.07 3.23
CA GLU A 65 -30.16 1.41 4.56
C GLU A 65 -29.91 0.21 5.49
N GLU A 66 -30.43 -0.98 5.18
CA GLU A 66 -30.34 -2.19 6.02
C GLU A 66 -29.05 -2.99 5.81
N PHE A 67 -28.28 -2.70 4.75
CA PHE A 67 -27.05 -3.43 4.42
C PHE A 67 -25.91 -2.51 3.97
N ASP A 68 -24.68 -2.97 4.10
CA ASP A 68 -23.47 -2.30 3.59
C ASP A 68 -23.02 -2.93 2.26
N ALA A 69 -23.29 -4.23 2.07
CA ALA A 69 -23.05 -4.97 0.83
C ALA A 69 -24.14 -6.03 0.59
N ILE A 70 -24.31 -6.47 -0.66
CA ILE A 70 -25.15 -7.64 -0.99
C ILE A 70 -24.30 -8.81 -1.49
N LEU A 71 -24.74 -10.03 -1.20
CA LEU A 71 -24.18 -11.27 -1.75
C LEU A 71 -25.30 -12.07 -2.44
N LEU A 72 -25.13 -12.34 -3.73
CA LEU A 72 -26.06 -13.17 -4.52
C LEU A 72 -25.53 -14.60 -4.60
N THR A 73 -26.32 -15.56 -4.11
CA THR A 73 -25.94 -16.97 -4.13
C THR A 73 -26.11 -17.59 -5.53
N GLY A 74 -25.56 -18.80 -5.71
CA GLY A 74 -25.87 -19.61 -6.88
C GLY A 74 -27.34 -20.05 -6.94
N SER A 75 -27.75 -20.57 -8.09
CA SER A 75 -29.09 -21.11 -8.32
C SER A 75 -29.08 -22.26 -9.32
N LYS A 76 -30.00 -23.21 -9.16
CA LYS A 76 -30.33 -24.21 -10.20
C LYS A 76 -31.14 -23.64 -11.38
N HIS A 77 -31.72 -22.46 -11.21
CA HIS A 77 -32.48 -21.76 -12.25
C HIS A 77 -31.51 -21.10 -13.24
N ASP A 78 -31.94 -20.95 -14.50
CA ASP A 78 -31.19 -20.14 -15.44
C ASP A 78 -31.40 -18.65 -15.20
N SER A 79 -30.40 -17.83 -15.51
CA SER A 79 -30.40 -16.38 -15.27
C SER A 79 -31.01 -15.56 -16.42
N PHE A 80 -31.28 -16.20 -17.56
CA PHE A 80 -31.78 -15.55 -18.78
C PHE A 80 -33.29 -15.67 -18.97
N ALA A 81 -33.99 -16.63 -18.34
CA ALA A 81 -35.44 -16.68 -18.39
C ALA A 81 -36.07 -15.46 -17.70
N ASP A 82 -37.21 -15.03 -18.23
CA ASP A 82 -38.02 -13.92 -17.73
C ASP A 82 -39.02 -14.37 -16.66
N HIS A 83 -38.55 -15.16 -15.70
CA HIS A 83 -39.36 -15.45 -14.52
C HIS A 83 -39.56 -14.16 -13.70
N PRO A 84 -40.77 -13.86 -13.19
CA PRO A 84 -41.05 -12.60 -12.50
C PRO A 84 -40.06 -12.25 -11.37
N TRP A 85 -39.67 -13.25 -10.57
CA TRP A 85 -38.71 -13.04 -9.48
C TRP A 85 -37.28 -12.71 -9.98
N ILE A 86 -36.87 -13.26 -11.13
CA ILE A 86 -35.57 -12.98 -11.75
C ILE A 86 -35.54 -11.55 -12.28
N ILE A 87 -36.61 -11.07 -12.90
CA ILE A 87 -36.74 -9.68 -13.34
C ILE A 87 -36.66 -8.74 -12.14
N SER A 88 -37.42 -9.02 -11.07
CA SER A 88 -37.37 -8.23 -9.84
C SER A 88 -35.98 -8.21 -9.22
N LEU A 89 -35.29 -9.36 -9.16
CA LEU A 89 -33.92 -9.45 -8.65
C LEU A 89 -32.94 -8.66 -9.52
N THR A 90 -33.05 -8.76 -10.85
CA THR A 90 -32.20 -8.04 -11.79
C THR A 90 -32.37 -6.52 -11.64
N ASN A 91 -33.61 -6.05 -11.50
CA ASN A 91 -33.90 -4.63 -11.26
C ASN A 91 -33.36 -4.16 -9.90
N PHE A 92 -33.53 -4.96 -8.84
CA PHE A 92 -32.97 -4.66 -7.53
C PHE A 92 -31.44 -4.52 -7.60
N VAL A 93 -30.75 -5.46 -8.25
CA VAL A 93 -29.29 -5.43 -8.43
C VAL A 93 -28.85 -4.22 -9.24
N HIS A 94 -29.59 -3.88 -10.31
CA HIS A 94 -29.37 -2.66 -11.09
C HIS A 94 -29.44 -1.41 -10.20
N ASP A 95 -30.44 -1.32 -9.31
CA ASP A 95 -30.61 -0.18 -8.42
C ASP A 95 -29.54 -0.11 -7.32
N VAL A 96 -29.16 -1.26 -6.74
CA VAL A 96 -28.05 -1.34 -5.80
C VAL A 96 -26.74 -0.83 -6.43
N TYR A 97 -26.50 -1.19 -7.69
CA TYR A 97 -25.32 -0.75 -8.41
C TYR A 97 -25.39 0.74 -8.81
N HIS A 98 -26.43 1.15 -9.55
CA HIS A 98 -26.48 2.49 -10.14
C HIS A 98 -26.93 3.57 -9.16
N GLN A 99 -27.93 3.29 -8.32
CA GLN A 99 -28.54 4.28 -7.45
C GLN A 99 -27.88 4.32 -6.07
N HIS A 100 -27.75 3.17 -5.42
CA HIS A 100 -27.28 3.09 -4.03
C HIS A 100 -25.78 2.92 -3.91
N GLN A 101 -25.13 2.57 -5.02
CA GLN A 101 -23.70 2.57 -5.12
C GLN A 101 -22.99 1.64 -4.13
N LYS A 102 -23.60 0.50 -3.83
CA LYS A 102 -23.09 -0.43 -2.81
C LYS A 102 -22.30 -1.59 -3.41
N PRO A 103 -21.33 -2.13 -2.66
CA PRO A 103 -20.62 -3.36 -2.99
C PRO A 103 -21.56 -4.55 -3.29
N ILE A 104 -21.30 -5.27 -4.39
CA ILE A 104 -22.04 -6.46 -4.83
C ILE A 104 -21.08 -7.64 -5.00
N VAL A 105 -21.40 -8.75 -4.32
CA VAL A 105 -20.73 -10.04 -4.49
C VAL A 105 -21.65 -11.00 -5.23
N GLY A 106 -21.19 -11.59 -6.33
CA GLY A 106 -22.02 -12.48 -7.17
C GLY A 106 -21.40 -13.87 -7.33
N ILE A 107 -22.17 -14.91 -7.00
CA ILE A 107 -21.72 -16.30 -7.04
C ILE A 107 -22.51 -17.08 -8.08
N CYS A 108 -21.84 -17.64 -9.09
CA CYS A 108 -22.44 -18.46 -10.15
C CYS A 108 -23.66 -17.78 -10.81
N PHE A 109 -24.89 -18.12 -10.41
CA PHE A 109 -26.09 -17.40 -10.84
C PHE A 109 -26.02 -15.89 -10.54
N GLY A 110 -25.52 -15.50 -9.35
CA GLY A 110 -25.33 -14.10 -8.97
C GLY A 110 -24.36 -13.33 -9.88
N HIS A 111 -23.32 -14.00 -10.39
CA HIS A 111 -22.41 -13.44 -11.40
C HIS A 111 -23.17 -13.08 -12.68
N GLN A 112 -24.06 -13.96 -13.13
CA GLN A 112 -24.86 -13.77 -14.34
C GLN A 112 -25.95 -12.72 -14.15
N ILE A 113 -26.63 -12.70 -12.99
CA ILE A 113 -27.65 -11.68 -12.69
C ILE A 113 -27.04 -10.29 -12.67
N LEU A 114 -25.87 -10.12 -12.04
CA LEU A 114 -25.19 -8.83 -12.07
C LEU A 114 -24.83 -8.44 -13.51
N ALA A 115 -24.26 -9.35 -14.29
CA ALA A 115 -23.93 -9.07 -15.69
C ALA A 115 -25.16 -8.63 -16.49
N ARG A 116 -26.28 -9.34 -16.32
CA ARG A 116 -27.58 -9.02 -16.92
C ARG A 116 -28.11 -7.66 -16.48
N ALA A 117 -28.04 -7.35 -15.18
CA ALA A 117 -28.45 -6.06 -14.62
C ALA A 117 -27.63 -4.90 -15.21
N LEU A 118 -26.38 -5.15 -15.58
CA LEU A 118 -25.48 -4.18 -16.22
C LEU A 118 -25.55 -4.22 -17.76
N GLY A 119 -26.55 -4.91 -18.33
CA GLY A 119 -26.83 -4.92 -19.75
C GLY A 119 -26.06 -5.96 -20.58
N ALA A 120 -25.26 -6.84 -19.97
CA ALA A 120 -24.59 -7.91 -20.69
C ALA A 120 -25.54 -9.08 -21.00
N ARG A 121 -25.26 -9.78 -22.10
CA ARG A 121 -25.99 -11.00 -22.47
C ARG A 121 -25.53 -12.17 -21.62
N VAL A 122 -26.49 -12.93 -21.10
CA VAL A 122 -26.27 -14.19 -20.38
C VAL A 122 -27.05 -15.31 -21.07
N GLY A 123 -26.53 -16.52 -21.03
CA GLY A 123 -27.06 -17.62 -21.83
C GLY A 123 -26.46 -18.96 -21.45
N ARG A 124 -26.90 -20.02 -22.13
CA ARG A 124 -26.36 -21.37 -21.92
C ARG A 124 -25.15 -21.62 -22.81
N SER A 125 -24.08 -22.19 -22.25
CA SER A 125 -22.91 -22.58 -23.03
C SER A 125 -23.15 -23.82 -23.88
N ASP A 126 -22.67 -23.75 -25.12
CA ASP A 126 -22.58 -24.88 -26.04
C ASP A 126 -21.39 -25.80 -25.71
N ALA A 127 -20.42 -25.33 -24.91
CA ALA A 127 -19.26 -26.12 -24.48
C ALA A 127 -19.58 -27.19 -23.41
N GLY A 128 -20.82 -27.22 -22.93
CA GLY A 128 -21.31 -28.18 -21.94
C GLY A 128 -21.07 -27.75 -20.49
N TRP A 129 -21.24 -28.71 -19.57
CA TRP A 129 -21.17 -28.46 -18.13
C TRP A 129 -19.74 -28.29 -17.64
N GLU A 130 -19.55 -27.38 -16.70
CA GLU A 130 -18.35 -27.30 -15.88
C GLU A 130 -18.70 -27.70 -14.44
N VAL A 131 -18.00 -28.71 -13.92
CA VAL A 131 -18.41 -29.40 -12.69
C VAL A 131 -17.21 -29.78 -11.82
N ALA A 132 -17.40 -29.77 -10.49
CA ALA A 132 -16.39 -30.06 -9.46
C ALA A 132 -15.17 -29.12 -9.56
N VAL A 133 -14.06 -29.42 -8.88
CA VAL A 133 -12.93 -28.47 -8.80
C VAL A 133 -12.24 -28.29 -10.14
N LYS A 134 -12.18 -27.04 -10.62
CA LYS A 134 -11.48 -26.63 -11.85
C LYS A 134 -10.56 -25.45 -11.58
N ASN A 135 -9.42 -25.44 -12.26
CA ASN A 135 -8.48 -24.33 -12.24
C ASN A 135 -8.88 -23.30 -13.29
N VAL A 136 -9.25 -22.13 -12.83
CA VAL A 136 -9.50 -20.95 -13.66
C VAL A 136 -8.16 -20.30 -13.96
N SER A 137 -7.86 -20.07 -15.23
CA SER A 137 -6.67 -19.31 -15.62
C SER A 137 -6.95 -17.82 -15.42
N LEU A 138 -6.23 -17.18 -14.52
CA LEU A 138 -6.42 -15.77 -14.22
C LEU A 138 -5.71 -14.92 -15.28
N ASN A 139 -6.41 -13.88 -15.76
CA ASN A 139 -5.78 -12.85 -16.59
C ASN A 139 -5.10 -11.80 -15.69
N GLU A 140 -4.48 -10.77 -16.28
CA GLU A 140 -3.77 -9.74 -15.51
C GLU A 140 -4.60 -9.10 -14.39
N ALA A 141 -5.90 -8.86 -14.63
CA ALA A 141 -6.79 -8.34 -13.60
C ALA A 141 -7.02 -9.37 -12.47
N GLY A 142 -7.23 -10.64 -12.82
CA GLY A 142 -7.33 -11.73 -11.87
C GLY A 142 -6.06 -11.95 -11.05
N LYS A 143 -4.89 -11.92 -11.70
CA LYS A 143 -3.57 -12.05 -11.05
C LYS A 143 -3.33 -10.90 -10.09
N GLY A 144 -3.63 -9.66 -10.50
CA GLY A 144 -3.53 -8.49 -9.63
C GLY A 144 -4.49 -8.54 -8.44
N LEU A 145 -5.67 -9.14 -8.61
CA LEU A 145 -6.66 -9.25 -7.54
C LEU A 145 -6.31 -10.35 -6.52
N PHE A 146 -5.93 -11.53 -7.01
CA PHE A 146 -5.75 -12.75 -6.22
C PHE A 146 -4.28 -13.10 -5.93
N SER A 147 -3.31 -12.41 -6.53
CA SER A 147 -1.88 -12.74 -6.41
C SER A 147 -1.56 -14.21 -6.72
N LYS A 148 -2.28 -14.78 -7.72
CA LYS A 148 -2.16 -16.17 -8.17
C LYS A 148 -2.30 -16.21 -9.68
N ASP A 149 -1.68 -17.19 -10.33
CA ASP A 149 -1.89 -17.47 -11.76
C ASP A 149 -3.19 -18.22 -12.03
N THR A 150 -3.65 -19.01 -11.07
CA THR A 150 -4.88 -19.79 -11.19
C THR A 150 -5.73 -19.72 -9.93
N LEU A 151 -7.04 -19.80 -10.09
CA LEU A 151 -8.01 -19.90 -9.00
C LEU A 151 -8.77 -21.22 -9.11
N ALA A 152 -8.58 -22.13 -8.15
CA ALA A 152 -9.26 -23.42 -8.12
C ALA A 152 -10.62 -23.29 -7.42
N LEU A 153 -11.73 -23.59 -8.10
CA LEU A 153 -13.07 -23.50 -7.49
C LEU A 153 -13.94 -24.69 -7.86
N HIS A 154 -14.86 -25.04 -6.97
CA HIS A 154 -15.95 -25.94 -7.33
C HIS A 154 -16.85 -25.31 -8.38
N GLN A 155 -17.10 -26.05 -9.45
CA GLN A 155 -17.99 -25.66 -10.52
C GLN A 155 -19.28 -26.47 -10.47
N LEU A 156 -20.37 -25.84 -10.87
CA LEU A 156 -21.65 -26.49 -11.15
C LEU A 156 -22.48 -25.59 -12.04
N HIS A 157 -22.02 -25.36 -13.27
CA HIS A 157 -22.71 -24.48 -14.19
C HIS A 157 -22.59 -24.95 -15.64
N ARG A 158 -23.56 -24.52 -16.43
CA ARG A 158 -23.50 -24.54 -17.90
C ARG A 158 -23.76 -23.16 -18.48
N ASP A 159 -24.39 -22.29 -17.71
CA ASP A 159 -24.72 -20.95 -18.13
C ASP A 159 -23.49 -20.04 -18.00
N VAL A 160 -23.42 -19.02 -18.85
CA VAL A 160 -22.27 -18.13 -19.06
C VAL A 160 -22.70 -16.69 -19.30
N VAL A 161 -21.79 -15.77 -19.00
CA VAL A 161 -21.86 -14.38 -19.44
C VAL A 161 -21.10 -14.28 -20.76
N HIS A 162 -21.72 -13.68 -21.78
CA HIS A 162 -21.12 -13.57 -23.12
C HIS A 162 -20.22 -12.36 -23.28
N GLU A 163 -20.44 -11.30 -22.48
CA GLU A 163 -19.80 -10.00 -22.66
C GLU A 163 -19.48 -9.40 -21.28
N VAL A 164 -18.31 -8.76 -21.15
CA VAL A 164 -17.95 -8.04 -19.92
C VAL A 164 -18.77 -6.75 -19.86
N PRO A 165 -19.61 -6.53 -18.82
CA PRO A 165 -20.38 -5.30 -18.69
C PRO A 165 -19.48 -4.06 -18.60
N ASN A 166 -19.99 -2.92 -19.06
CA ASN A 166 -19.22 -1.67 -19.02
C ASN A 166 -18.84 -1.29 -17.58
N GLY A 167 -17.58 -0.92 -17.37
CA GLY A 167 -17.02 -0.59 -16.06
C GLY A 167 -16.49 -1.79 -15.25
N CYS A 168 -16.70 -3.03 -15.71
CA CYS A 168 -16.09 -4.23 -15.14
C CYS A 168 -14.91 -4.73 -15.98
N VAL A 169 -14.04 -5.54 -15.36
CA VAL A 169 -13.04 -6.34 -16.05
C VAL A 169 -13.29 -7.84 -15.81
N ASN A 170 -12.97 -8.68 -16.80
CA ASN A 170 -12.95 -10.13 -16.60
C ASN A 170 -11.79 -10.50 -15.66
N LEU A 171 -11.97 -11.50 -14.80
CA LEU A 171 -10.94 -12.02 -13.91
C LEU A 171 -10.19 -13.24 -14.47
N GLY A 172 -10.78 -13.97 -15.42
CA GLY A 172 -10.16 -15.18 -15.95
C GLY A 172 -11.09 -16.01 -16.79
N SER A 173 -10.60 -17.15 -17.25
CA SER A 173 -11.35 -18.08 -18.10
C SER A 173 -10.95 -19.54 -17.89
N THR A 174 -11.78 -20.43 -18.40
CA THR A 174 -11.54 -21.87 -18.54
C THR A 174 -11.71 -22.25 -20.01
N ASP A 175 -11.54 -23.53 -20.34
CA ASP A 175 -11.82 -24.06 -21.68
C ASP A 175 -13.32 -24.00 -22.05
N ARG A 176 -14.22 -23.85 -21.06
CA ARG A 176 -15.68 -23.87 -21.25
C ARG A 176 -16.37 -22.55 -20.92
N CYS A 177 -15.74 -21.68 -20.14
CA CYS A 177 -16.27 -20.41 -19.69
C CYS A 177 -15.28 -19.26 -19.95
N GLY A 178 -15.64 -18.35 -20.87
CA GLY A 178 -14.78 -17.24 -21.26
C GLY A 178 -14.73 -16.09 -20.26
N ILE A 179 -15.77 -15.90 -19.45
CA ILE A 179 -15.86 -14.84 -18.43
C ILE A 179 -16.15 -15.53 -17.11
N HIS A 180 -15.10 -15.82 -16.35
CA HIS A 180 -15.22 -16.58 -15.12
C HIS A 180 -15.40 -15.68 -13.89
N GLY A 181 -15.28 -14.37 -14.03
CA GLY A 181 -15.54 -13.43 -12.96
C GLY A 181 -15.52 -12.01 -13.45
N LEU A 182 -16.22 -11.14 -12.73
CA LEU A 182 -16.23 -9.70 -12.99
C LEU A 182 -15.69 -8.98 -11.77
N TYR A 183 -14.86 -7.97 -12.02
CA TYR A 183 -14.34 -7.12 -10.96
C TYR A 183 -14.45 -5.65 -11.32
N GLN A 184 -14.82 -4.87 -10.31
CA GLN A 184 -14.72 -3.42 -10.28
C GLN A 184 -14.33 -3.03 -8.84
N PRO A 185 -13.20 -2.33 -8.64
CA PRO A 185 -12.72 -2.00 -7.30
C PRO A 185 -13.75 -1.39 -6.38
N GLY A 186 -13.88 -1.93 -5.16
CA GLY A 186 -14.83 -1.46 -4.14
C GLY A 186 -16.32 -1.61 -4.48
N ARG A 187 -16.65 -2.19 -5.65
CA ARG A 187 -18.00 -2.15 -6.22
C ARG A 187 -18.54 -3.52 -6.60
N VAL A 188 -17.75 -4.31 -7.32
CA VAL A 188 -18.17 -5.59 -7.87
C VAL A 188 -17.06 -6.59 -7.69
N ILE A 189 -17.40 -7.76 -7.17
CA ILE A 189 -16.57 -8.95 -7.30
C ILE A 189 -17.48 -10.15 -7.50
N THR A 190 -17.32 -10.83 -8.63
CA THR A 190 -18.14 -11.99 -8.93
C THR A 190 -17.29 -13.13 -9.45
N VAL A 191 -17.77 -14.35 -9.25
CA VAL A 191 -17.14 -15.54 -9.79
C VAL A 191 -18.19 -16.50 -10.31
N GLN A 192 -17.95 -17.06 -11.49
CA GLN A 192 -18.71 -18.15 -12.07
C GLN A 192 -18.23 -19.45 -11.43
N GLY A 193 -18.70 -19.75 -10.22
CA GLY A 193 -18.28 -20.93 -9.46
C GLY A 193 -18.84 -20.89 -8.05
N HIS A 194 -18.50 -21.88 -7.23
CA HIS A 194 -19.06 -22.10 -5.91
C HIS A 194 -17.97 -22.17 -4.82
N PRO A 195 -17.48 -21.02 -4.33
CA PRO A 195 -16.50 -21.00 -3.24
C PRO A 195 -17.04 -21.60 -1.94
N GLU A 196 -18.36 -21.64 -1.78
CA GLU A 196 -19.06 -22.19 -0.63
C GLU A 196 -19.19 -23.71 -0.66
N PHE A 197 -18.94 -24.38 -1.79
CA PHE A 197 -19.12 -25.83 -1.89
C PHE A 197 -18.00 -26.59 -1.15
N SER A 198 -18.35 -27.76 -0.63
CA SER A 198 -17.43 -28.75 -0.08
C SER A 198 -17.57 -30.06 -0.84
N GLU A 199 -16.60 -30.97 -0.68
CA GLU A 199 -16.64 -32.32 -1.28
C GLU A 199 -17.99 -33.01 -1.06
N TYR A 200 -18.50 -33.01 0.18
CA TYR A 200 -19.79 -33.62 0.48
C TYR A 200 -20.94 -32.96 -0.29
N ALA A 201 -20.98 -31.62 -0.32
CA ALA A 201 -22.06 -30.88 -0.96
C ALA A 201 -22.08 -31.13 -2.47
N ILE A 202 -20.93 -31.03 -3.13
CA ILE A 202 -20.85 -31.28 -4.58
C ILE A 202 -21.14 -32.75 -4.88
N SER A 203 -20.64 -33.71 -4.08
CA SER A 203 -20.87 -35.14 -4.31
C SER A 203 -22.34 -35.53 -4.28
N ARG A 204 -23.11 -35.02 -3.30
CA ARG A 204 -24.56 -35.26 -3.24
C ARG A 204 -25.31 -34.66 -4.44
N VAL A 205 -24.87 -33.50 -4.93
CA VAL A 205 -25.46 -32.88 -6.13
C VAL A 205 -25.09 -33.66 -7.39
N LEU A 206 -23.86 -34.17 -7.49
CA LEU A 206 -23.40 -35.02 -8.58
C LEU A 206 -24.23 -36.31 -8.67
N GLU A 207 -24.43 -37.00 -7.54
CA GLU A 207 -25.26 -38.20 -7.45
C GLU A 207 -26.69 -37.93 -7.92
N MET A 208 -27.33 -36.89 -7.38
CA MET A 208 -28.69 -36.51 -7.77
C MET A 208 -28.79 -36.18 -9.27
N ARG A 209 -27.85 -35.42 -9.83
CA ARG A 209 -27.87 -35.04 -11.25
C ARG A 209 -27.61 -36.24 -12.17
N HIS A 210 -26.82 -37.21 -11.71
CA HIS A 210 -26.60 -38.46 -12.43
C HIS A 210 -27.86 -39.35 -12.41
N GLU A 211 -28.51 -39.51 -11.25
CA GLU A 211 -29.79 -40.23 -11.12
C GLU A 211 -30.89 -39.60 -12.00
N GLN A 212 -30.90 -38.27 -12.12
CA GLN A 212 -31.78 -37.52 -13.01
C GLN A 212 -31.40 -37.61 -14.50
N LYS A 213 -30.32 -38.33 -14.85
CA LYS A 213 -29.76 -38.45 -16.20
C LYS A 213 -29.36 -37.11 -16.83
N ILE A 214 -29.05 -36.11 -16.00
CA ILE A 214 -28.51 -34.82 -16.44
C ILE A 214 -27.01 -34.96 -16.70
N PHE A 215 -26.31 -35.78 -15.90
CA PHE A 215 -24.91 -36.16 -16.12
C PHE A 215 -24.82 -37.60 -16.60
N ASP A 216 -24.12 -37.79 -17.73
CA ASP A 216 -23.75 -39.12 -18.20
C ASP A 216 -22.68 -39.76 -17.29
N ASP A 217 -22.48 -41.07 -17.43
CA ASP A 217 -21.55 -41.84 -16.61
C ASP A 217 -20.14 -41.24 -16.64
N LYS A 218 -19.70 -40.76 -17.81
CA LYS A 218 -18.34 -40.22 -18.00
C LYS A 218 -18.16 -38.93 -17.21
N LEU A 219 -19.09 -37.99 -17.34
CA LEU A 219 -19.06 -36.71 -16.63
C LEU A 219 -19.21 -36.92 -15.12
N PHE A 220 -20.08 -37.84 -14.70
CA PHE A 220 -20.27 -38.16 -13.29
C PHE A 220 -18.99 -38.72 -12.66
N GLN A 221 -18.36 -39.72 -13.28
CA GLN A 221 -17.13 -40.33 -12.75
C GLN A 221 -15.96 -39.35 -12.71
N ASP A 222 -15.76 -38.55 -13.78
CA ASP A 222 -14.74 -37.49 -13.79
C ASP A 222 -14.97 -36.48 -12.67
N SER A 223 -16.21 -36.00 -12.52
CA SER A 223 -16.55 -34.97 -11.53
C SER A 223 -16.43 -35.50 -10.10
N MET A 224 -16.84 -36.75 -9.85
CA MET A 224 -16.67 -37.38 -8.54
C MET A 224 -15.19 -37.54 -8.18
N SER A 225 -14.33 -37.89 -9.14
CA SER A 225 -12.88 -38.01 -8.88
C SER A 225 -12.21 -36.70 -8.46
N ARG A 226 -12.79 -35.54 -8.84
CA ARG A 226 -12.31 -34.20 -8.50
C ARG A 226 -13.10 -33.53 -7.37
N ALA A 227 -14.09 -34.21 -6.80
CA ALA A 227 -14.94 -33.63 -5.76
C ALA A 227 -14.17 -33.31 -4.47
N GLY A 228 -13.14 -34.10 -4.13
CA GLY A 228 -12.29 -33.91 -2.95
C GLY A 228 -11.03 -33.08 -3.18
N ASN A 229 -10.83 -32.52 -4.38
CA ASN A 229 -9.63 -31.72 -4.65
C ASN A 229 -9.64 -30.43 -3.81
N ALA A 230 -8.45 -29.94 -3.44
CA ALA A 230 -8.33 -28.65 -2.78
C ALA A 230 -8.84 -27.51 -3.68
N HIS A 231 -9.51 -26.53 -3.08
CA HIS A 231 -10.05 -25.36 -3.79
C HIS A 231 -9.86 -24.08 -2.97
N ASP A 232 -9.85 -22.94 -3.66
CA ASP A 232 -9.58 -21.59 -3.17
C ASP A 232 -10.83 -20.85 -2.66
N GLY A 233 -11.87 -21.58 -2.24
CA GLY A 233 -13.15 -20.97 -1.84
C GLY A 233 -13.01 -20.02 -0.64
N ARG A 234 -12.23 -20.45 0.36
CA ARG A 234 -11.85 -19.66 1.55
C ARG A 234 -11.07 -18.40 1.14
N PHE A 235 -10.04 -18.59 0.32
CA PHE A 235 -9.17 -17.53 -0.19
C PHE A 235 -9.93 -16.47 -1.02
N PHE A 236 -10.90 -16.89 -1.83
CA PHE A 236 -11.76 -15.97 -2.56
C PHE A 236 -12.53 -15.06 -1.61
N VAL A 237 -13.19 -15.62 -0.58
CA VAL A 237 -13.96 -14.84 0.40
C VAL A 237 -13.08 -13.87 1.19
N GLN A 238 -11.88 -14.30 1.55
CA GLN A 238 -10.87 -13.45 2.17
C GLN A 238 -10.53 -12.24 1.27
N THR A 239 -10.30 -12.49 -0.03
CA THR A 239 -9.99 -11.45 -1.02
C THR A 239 -11.15 -10.48 -1.21
N VAL A 240 -12.38 -10.99 -1.29
CA VAL A 240 -13.62 -10.20 -1.37
C VAL A 240 -13.67 -9.20 -0.21
N TYR A 241 -13.46 -9.66 1.02
CA TYR A 241 -13.49 -8.79 2.19
C TYR A 241 -12.44 -7.67 2.12
N ILE A 242 -11.19 -8.03 1.85
CA ILE A 242 -10.07 -7.09 1.79
C ILE A 242 -10.30 -6.03 0.70
N LYS A 243 -10.68 -6.48 -0.51
CA LYS A 243 -10.73 -5.64 -1.72
C LYS A 243 -12.00 -4.80 -1.82
N MET A 244 -13.04 -5.15 -1.06
CA MET A 244 -14.27 -4.35 -1.00
C MET A 244 -14.26 -3.33 0.15
N SER A 245 -13.35 -3.44 1.12
CA SER A 245 -13.24 -2.46 2.20
C SER A 245 -12.23 -1.35 1.84
N ASN A 246 -12.68 -0.10 1.83
CA ASN A 246 -11.78 1.08 1.84
C ASN A 246 -11.51 1.55 3.28
N GLN A 247 -11.80 0.72 4.27
CA GLN A 247 -11.71 1.09 5.68
C GLN A 247 -10.26 1.27 6.10
N ILE A 248 -10.00 2.30 6.90
CA ILE A 248 -8.74 2.44 7.62
C ILE A 248 -8.93 1.81 8.99
N ARG A 249 -8.05 0.87 9.32
CA ARG A 249 -7.91 0.29 10.65
C ARG A 249 -6.43 0.28 10.99
N THR A 250 -6.04 1.15 11.90
CA THR A 250 -4.66 1.24 12.37
C THR A 250 -4.51 0.39 13.62
N ILE A 251 -3.52 -0.48 13.59
CA ILE A 251 -3.20 -1.39 14.69
C ILE A 251 -1.88 -0.92 15.30
N SER A 252 -1.84 -0.78 16.63
CA SER A 252 -0.60 -0.52 17.35
C SER A 252 0.34 -1.73 17.19
N PRO A 253 1.58 -1.54 16.70
CA PRO A 253 2.51 -2.65 16.55
C PRO A 253 3.02 -3.22 17.89
N SER A 254 2.94 -2.46 18.98
CA SER A 254 3.39 -2.91 20.30
C SER A 254 2.37 -3.77 21.04
N THR A 255 1.08 -3.65 20.70
CA THR A 255 -0.02 -4.35 21.42
C THR A 255 -0.94 -5.16 20.51
N ASN A 256 -0.85 -4.97 19.19
CA ASN A 256 -1.81 -5.50 18.20
C ASN A 256 -3.27 -5.05 18.41
N GLN A 257 -3.50 -3.99 19.18
CA GLN A 257 -4.83 -3.42 19.40
C GLN A 257 -5.15 -2.31 18.40
N VAL A 258 -6.43 -2.12 18.09
CA VAL A 258 -6.89 -1.01 17.25
C VAL A 258 -6.77 0.31 18.00
N ILE A 259 -6.18 1.29 17.34
CA ILE A 259 -6.01 2.64 17.88
C ILE A 259 -6.71 3.71 17.04
N PHE A 260 -7.06 3.37 15.80
CA PHE A 260 -7.81 4.24 14.92
C PHE A 260 -8.64 3.42 13.94
N GLU A 261 -9.89 3.81 13.74
CA GLU A 261 -10.77 3.22 12.75
C GLU A 261 -11.61 4.30 12.07
N HIS A 262 -11.59 4.33 10.74
CA HIS A 262 -12.31 5.34 9.97
C HIS A 262 -12.76 4.78 8.62
N PRO A 263 -13.98 5.09 8.13
CA PRO A 263 -14.36 4.76 6.76
C PRO A 263 -13.45 5.50 5.78
N GLY A 264 -12.85 4.82 4.80
CA GLY A 264 -12.06 5.55 3.81
C GLY A 264 -12.92 6.42 2.91
N THR A 265 -12.35 7.54 2.50
CA THR A 265 -12.87 8.47 1.49
C THR A 265 -13.13 7.72 0.18
N SER A 266 -14.39 7.74 -0.26
CA SER A 266 -14.80 7.21 -1.57
C SER A 266 -14.20 8.02 -2.73
N VAL A 267 -14.19 7.46 -3.94
CA VAL A 267 -13.69 8.18 -5.12
C VAL A 267 -14.56 9.42 -5.39
N GLU A 268 -15.87 9.34 -5.18
CA GLU A 268 -16.82 10.44 -5.33
C GLU A 268 -16.56 11.58 -4.34
N GLU A 269 -16.28 11.25 -3.08
CA GLU A 269 -15.88 12.24 -2.06
C GLU A 269 -14.52 12.85 -2.41
N ALA A 270 -13.56 12.05 -2.86
CA ALA A 270 -12.26 12.53 -3.31
C ALA A 270 -12.38 13.50 -4.49
N ARG A 271 -13.30 13.27 -5.44
CA ARG A 271 -13.61 14.23 -6.52
C ARG A 271 -14.15 15.55 -5.97
N LYS A 272 -15.05 15.52 -4.99
CA LYS A 272 -15.56 16.73 -4.33
C LYS A 272 -14.46 17.50 -3.60
N ILE A 273 -13.58 16.78 -2.88
CA ILE A 273 -12.42 17.35 -2.18
C ILE A 273 -11.44 17.98 -3.16
N ALA A 274 -11.14 17.30 -4.27
CA ALA A 274 -10.25 17.80 -5.31
C ALA A 274 -10.83 19.06 -6.00
N GLN A 275 -12.13 19.09 -6.26
CA GLN A 275 -12.82 20.27 -6.78
C GLN A 275 -12.78 21.44 -5.79
N ALA A 276 -13.05 21.20 -4.49
CA ALA A 276 -12.93 22.22 -3.46
C ALA A 276 -11.49 22.75 -3.32
N SER A 277 -10.50 21.87 -3.48
CA SER A 277 -9.08 22.23 -3.51
C SER A 277 -8.76 23.13 -4.72
N GLN A 278 -9.28 22.77 -5.89
CA GLN A 278 -9.15 23.56 -7.12
C GLN A 278 -9.77 24.96 -6.99
N ASP A 279 -10.90 25.09 -6.28
CA ASP A 279 -11.53 26.39 -6.03
C ASP A 279 -10.73 27.23 -5.03
N ALA A 280 -10.25 26.64 -3.94
CA ALA A 280 -9.37 27.31 -2.98
C ALA A 280 -8.04 27.76 -3.60
N PHE A 281 -7.47 26.96 -4.51
CA PHE A 281 -6.27 27.33 -5.27
C PHE A 281 -6.42 28.67 -6.03
N LYS A 282 -7.61 28.95 -6.60
CA LYS A 282 -7.83 30.16 -7.41
C LYS A 282 -7.60 31.45 -6.61
N SER A 283 -7.93 31.45 -5.32
CA SER A 283 -7.66 32.55 -4.40
C SER A 283 -6.28 32.44 -3.75
N TYR A 284 -5.90 31.25 -3.27
CA TYR A 284 -4.64 31.06 -2.53
C TYR A 284 -3.39 31.39 -3.34
N LYS A 285 -3.38 31.10 -4.65
CA LYS A 285 -2.25 31.48 -5.53
C LYS A 285 -1.99 33.00 -5.60
N LYS A 286 -2.97 33.83 -5.19
CA LYS A 286 -2.87 35.29 -5.13
C LYS A 286 -2.48 35.81 -3.75
N THR A 287 -2.52 34.98 -2.71
CA THR A 287 -2.08 35.34 -1.36
C THR A 287 -0.60 35.74 -1.42
N PRO A 288 -0.17 36.88 -0.84
CA PRO A 288 1.23 37.29 -0.85
C PRO A 288 2.18 36.23 -0.28
N PHE A 289 3.39 36.12 -0.83
CA PHE A 289 4.39 35.15 -0.37
C PHE A 289 4.71 35.28 1.13
N SER A 290 4.83 36.51 1.63
CA SER A 290 5.07 36.79 3.06
C SER A 290 3.95 36.28 3.97
N GLU A 291 2.70 36.34 3.52
CA GLU A 291 1.55 35.82 4.26
C GLU A 291 1.54 34.29 4.27
N ARG A 292 1.81 33.64 3.11
CA ARG A 292 1.97 32.18 3.04
C ARG A 292 3.08 31.70 3.98
N LYS A 293 4.22 32.39 3.99
CA LYS A 293 5.35 32.11 4.89
C LYS A 293 4.95 32.24 6.36
N SER A 294 4.23 33.31 6.73
CA SER A 294 3.77 33.56 8.11
C SER A 294 2.82 32.46 8.61
N ILE A 295 1.88 32.01 7.78
CA ILE A 295 0.96 30.91 8.12
C ILE A 295 1.74 29.62 8.39
N ILE A 296 2.71 29.28 7.54
CA ILE A 296 3.51 28.05 7.71
C ILE A 296 4.32 28.12 9.00
N VAL A 297 4.98 29.24 9.30
CA VAL A 297 5.73 29.42 10.56
C VAL A 297 4.83 29.21 11.78
N LYS A 298 3.64 29.83 11.79
CA LYS A 298 2.67 29.63 12.88
C LYS A 298 2.23 28.18 13.04
N ALA A 299 2.02 27.46 11.93
CA ALA A 299 1.68 26.03 11.98
C ALA A 299 2.83 25.20 12.58
N LEU A 300 4.08 25.50 12.23
CA LEU A 300 5.26 24.87 12.82
C LEU A 300 5.42 25.20 14.31
N ASP A 301 5.06 26.41 14.75
CA ASP A 301 5.07 26.79 16.16
C ASP A 301 4.04 25.97 16.96
N LEU A 302 2.84 25.77 16.40
CA LEU A 302 1.80 24.93 17.01
C LEU A 302 2.21 23.46 17.09
N ILE A 303 2.87 22.92 16.07
CA ILE A 303 3.38 21.54 16.08
C ILE A 303 4.45 21.37 17.15
N ASP A 304 5.43 22.28 17.23
CA ASP A 304 6.51 22.20 18.22
C ASP A 304 5.98 22.34 19.66
N ALA A 305 4.99 23.22 19.88
CA ALA A 305 4.33 23.37 21.17
C ALA A 305 3.59 22.10 21.66
N ASN A 306 3.29 21.15 20.75
CA ASN A 306 2.59 19.90 21.06
C ASN A 306 3.49 18.66 20.96
N LYS A 307 4.81 18.84 20.80
CA LYS A 307 5.80 17.78 20.52
C LYS A 307 5.70 16.55 21.43
N GLU A 308 5.47 16.73 22.72
CA GLU A 308 5.34 15.61 23.66
C GLU A 308 4.12 14.72 23.32
N THR A 309 2.94 15.32 23.15
CA THR A 309 1.72 14.62 22.73
C THR A 309 1.93 13.90 21.40
N LEU A 310 2.53 14.58 20.42
CA LEU A 310 2.78 13.99 19.10
C LEU A 310 3.77 12.82 19.18
N SER A 311 4.75 12.88 20.10
CA SER A 311 5.71 11.80 20.32
C SER A 311 5.03 10.55 20.89
N HIS A 312 4.09 10.71 21.82
CA HIS A 312 3.28 9.61 22.32
C HIS A 312 2.39 9.01 21.22
N GLU A 313 1.71 9.86 20.43
CA GLU A 313 0.87 9.41 19.31
C GLU A 313 1.67 8.65 18.25
N LEU A 314 2.90 9.08 17.94
CA LEU A 314 3.80 8.37 17.03
C LEU A 314 4.20 7.00 17.60
N THR A 315 4.67 6.98 18.84
CA THR A 315 5.08 5.74 19.53
C THR A 315 3.95 4.70 19.50
N THR A 316 2.72 5.12 19.79
CA THR A 316 1.55 4.25 19.75
C THR A 316 1.20 3.79 18.33
N GLN A 317 1.27 4.66 17.32
CA GLN A 317 0.87 4.32 15.95
C GLN A 317 1.89 3.45 15.20
N MET A 318 3.18 3.63 15.45
CA MET A 318 4.22 3.03 14.62
C MET A 318 5.33 2.30 15.39
N GLY A 319 5.34 2.39 16.73
CA GLY A 319 6.21 1.56 17.57
C GLY A 319 7.65 2.07 17.71
N ARG A 320 8.01 3.23 17.16
CA ARG A 320 9.32 3.82 17.45
C ARG A 320 9.44 4.12 18.94
N PRO A 321 10.58 3.80 19.58
CA PRO A 321 10.78 4.15 20.98
C PRO A 321 10.61 5.64 21.25
N ILE A 322 9.87 5.97 22.32
CA ILE A 322 9.48 7.32 22.71
C ILE A 322 10.67 8.27 22.87
N ALA A 323 11.84 7.73 23.23
CA ALA A 323 13.09 8.47 23.38
C ALA A 323 13.54 9.16 22.07
N TYR A 324 13.09 8.68 20.91
CA TYR A 324 13.49 9.19 19.61
C TYR A 324 12.41 10.01 18.89
N CYS A 325 11.15 9.91 19.31
CA CYS A 325 10.02 10.53 18.60
C CYS A 325 10.07 12.07 18.63
N ALA A 326 10.51 12.68 19.73
CA ALA A 326 10.65 14.14 19.81
C ALA A 326 11.68 14.68 18.79
N LYS A 327 12.74 13.91 18.53
CA LYS A 327 13.78 14.26 17.55
C LYS A 327 13.24 14.31 16.13
N GLU A 328 12.19 13.55 15.79
CA GLU A 328 11.51 13.67 14.50
C GLU A 328 10.89 15.06 14.34
N ILE A 329 10.20 15.55 15.38
CA ILE A 329 9.55 16.87 15.36
C ILE A 329 10.60 18.00 15.28
N ASP A 330 11.69 17.89 16.04
CA ASP A 330 12.79 18.86 15.98
C ASP A 330 13.44 18.89 14.58
N THR A 331 13.66 17.71 13.99
CA THR A 331 14.24 17.58 12.65
C THR A 331 13.26 18.08 11.57
N MET A 332 11.96 17.87 11.75
CA MET A 332 10.89 18.37 10.88
C MET A 332 10.90 19.90 10.85
N ARG A 333 10.96 20.54 12.03
CA ARG A 333 11.11 22.00 12.13
C ARG A 333 12.38 22.48 11.43
N LYS A 334 13.53 21.85 11.69
CA LYS A 334 14.80 22.22 11.05
C LYS A 334 14.72 22.16 9.51
N ARG A 335 14.10 21.12 8.96
CA ARG A 335 13.89 20.99 7.51
C ARG A 335 12.98 22.07 6.96
N ALA A 336 11.86 22.33 7.63
CA ALA A 336 10.92 23.36 7.24
C ALA A 336 11.54 24.76 7.28
N GLU A 337 12.30 25.09 8.32
CA GLU A 337 13.01 26.37 8.46
C GLU A 337 14.02 26.60 7.34
N TYR A 338 14.78 25.56 6.96
CA TYR A 338 15.68 25.66 5.82
C TYR A 338 14.91 25.93 4.51
N LEU A 339 13.86 25.16 4.22
CA LEU A 339 13.03 25.36 3.02
C LEU A 339 12.41 26.77 2.99
N LEU A 340 11.95 27.28 4.13
CA LEU A 340 11.44 28.66 4.29
C LEU A 340 12.50 29.73 4.02
N SER A 341 13.78 29.42 4.28
CA SER A 341 14.90 30.34 4.08
C SER A 341 15.28 30.50 2.60
N ILE A 342 15.19 29.42 1.81
CA ILE A 342 15.59 29.41 0.40
C ILE A 342 14.44 29.68 -0.58
N ALA A 343 13.18 29.55 -0.13
CA ALA A 343 12.00 29.57 -0.99
C ALA A 343 11.87 30.80 -1.90
N GLU A 344 12.23 31.99 -1.42
CA GLU A 344 12.16 33.21 -2.23
C GLU A 344 13.10 33.15 -3.44
N GLY A 345 14.32 32.63 -3.26
CA GLY A 345 15.26 32.41 -4.35
C GLY A 345 14.77 31.31 -5.30
N CYS A 346 14.30 30.19 -4.75
CA CYS A 346 13.79 29.06 -5.54
C CYS A 346 12.58 29.43 -6.41
N LEU A 347 11.73 30.35 -5.96
CA LEU A 347 10.51 30.76 -6.66
C LEU A 347 10.66 32.05 -7.47
N LYS A 348 11.86 32.63 -7.51
CA LYS A 348 12.14 33.87 -8.23
C LYS A 348 11.96 33.71 -9.74
N GLU A 349 11.48 34.77 -10.39
CA GLU A 349 11.42 34.88 -11.84
C GLU A 349 12.83 34.85 -12.45
N ILE A 350 13.00 34.07 -13.51
CA ILE A 350 14.29 33.90 -14.21
C ILE A 350 14.34 34.94 -15.34
N PRO A 351 15.31 35.87 -15.34
CA PRO A 351 15.40 36.89 -16.37
C PRO A 351 15.82 36.29 -17.72
N GLY A 352 15.24 36.80 -18.81
CA GLY A 352 15.74 36.53 -20.16
C GLY A 352 16.96 37.40 -20.49
N GLN A 353 17.60 37.12 -21.62
CA GLN A 353 18.65 37.99 -22.14
C GLN A 353 18.07 39.36 -22.55
N ALA A 354 18.85 40.42 -22.31
CA ALA A 354 18.47 41.78 -22.65
C ALA A 354 18.39 41.96 -24.17
N GLU A 355 17.33 42.60 -24.64
CA GLU A 355 17.09 42.90 -26.05
C GLU A 355 16.32 44.22 -26.15
N ALA A 356 16.80 45.16 -26.95
CA ALA A 356 16.22 46.50 -27.02
C ALA A 356 14.77 46.44 -27.52
N GLY A 357 13.86 47.08 -26.78
CA GLY A 357 12.43 47.09 -27.10
C GLY A 357 11.65 45.85 -26.66
N PHE A 358 12.28 44.92 -25.92
CA PHE A 358 11.65 43.70 -25.43
C PHE A 358 11.91 43.45 -23.94
N ARG A 359 10.89 42.98 -23.21
CA ARG A 359 11.02 42.39 -21.87
C ARG A 359 10.80 40.89 -21.96
N ARG A 360 11.78 40.14 -21.46
CA ARG A 360 11.82 38.68 -21.56
C ARG A 360 12.10 38.08 -20.19
N SER A 361 11.34 37.05 -19.83
CA SER A 361 11.52 36.33 -18.57
C SER A 361 10.80 34.99 -18.57
N VAL A 362 11.18 34.12 -17.62
CA VAL A 362 10.47 32.88 -17.32
C VAL A 362 9.98 32.94 -15.88
N ARG A 363 8.66 32.87 -15.70
CA ARG A 363 8.02 32.85 -14.39
C ARG A 363 7.75 31.42 -13.94
N LYS A 364 7.91 31.20 -12.64
CA LYS A 364 7.48 29.99 -11.94
C LYS A 364 6.07 30.23 -11.41
N GLU A 365 5.07 29.56 -11.98
CA GLU A 365 3.67 29.62 -11.52
C GLU A 365 3.32 28.31 -10.79
N PRO A 366 2.51 28.32 -9.71
CA PRO A 366 2.10 27.08 -9.06
C PRO A 366 1.35 26.14 -10.02
N VAL A 367 1.50 24.84 -9.81
CA VAL A 367 0.91 23.80 -10.65
C VAL A 367 -0.61 23.71 -10.52
N GLY A 368 -1.16 23.85 -9.30
CA GLY A 368 -2.57 23.65 -8.97
C GLY A 368 -2.76 22.80 -7.71
N PRO A 369 -3.89 22.08 -7.57
CA PRO A 369 -4.04 21.06 -6.54
C PRO A 369 -3.00 19.94 -6.68
N VAL A 370 -2.37 19.56 -5.55
CA VAL A 370 -1.35 18.51 -5.48
C VAL A 370 -1.85 17.39 -4.59
N LEU A 371 -1.73 16.14 -5.03
CA LEU A 371 -1.92 14.97 -4.17
C LEU A 371 -0.58 14.64 -3.50
N ILE A 372 -0.52 14.72 -2.17
CA ILE A 372 0.65 14.34 -1.39
C ILE A 372 0.29 13.07 -0.61
N SER A 373 0.92 11.94 -0.92
CA SER A 373 0.74 10.68 -0.20
C SER A 373 2.03 10.30 0.55
N CYS A 374 1.96 10.31 1.89
CA CYS A 374 3.12 10.10 2.75
C CYS A 374 3.18 8.67 3.31
N ALA A 375 4.41 8.17 3.52
CA ALA A 375 4.66 6.92 4.24
C ALA A 375 4.46 7.07 5.76
N TRP A 376 4.45 5.94 6.47
CA TRP A 376 4.19 5.86 7.92
C TRP A 376 5.44 5.92 8.78
N ASN A 377 6.62 5.69 8.21
CA ASN A 377 7.85 5.51 8.98
C ASN A 377 8.39 6.83 9.56
N TYR A 378 8.35 7.93 8.81
CA TYR A 378 8.70 9.27 9.32
C TYR A 378 7.63 10.28 8.90
N PRO A 379 6.42 10.14 9.42
CA PRO A 379 5.23 10.74 8.82
C PRO A 379 5.23 12.27 8.90
N TYR A 380 5.87 12.88 9.91
CA TYR A 380 5.99 14.34 9.99
C TYR A 380 7.09 14.87 9.07
N LEU A 381 8.24 14.19 9.02
CA LEU A 381 9.34 14.58 8.15
C LEU A 381 8.96 14.50 6.67
N ILE A 382 8.40 13.37 6.26
CA ILE A 382 8.04 13.12 4.86
C ILE A 382 6.95 14.11 4.41
N ALA A 383 5.96 14.36 5.27
CA ALA A 383 4.91 15.32 4.96
C ALA A 383 5.46 16.75 4.80
N ILE A 384 6.31 17.23 5.72
CA ILE A 384 6.76 18.62 5.67
C ILE A 384 7.68 18.91 4.48
N ASN A 385 8.45 17.91 4.04
CA ASN A 385 9.35 18.00 2.88
C ASN A 385 8.60 18.41 1.60
N THR A 386 7.30 18.13 1.50
CA THR A 386 6.47 18.41 0.32
C THR A 386 5.38 19.44 0.59
N ILE A 387 4.80 19.47 1.80
CA ILE A 387 3.78 20.46 2.17
C ILE A 387 4.34 21.89 2.14
N VAL A 388 5.51 22.12 2.73
CA VAL A 388 6.12 23.45 2.79
C VAL A 388 6.39 24.02 1.39
N PRO A 389 7.13 23.34 0.49
CA PRO A 389 7.39 23.89 -0.84
C PRO A 389 6.11 24.03 -1.66
N ALA A 390 5.14 23.11 -1.55
CA ALA A 390 3.86 23.20 -2.25
C ALA A 390 3.05 24.45 -1.82
N LEU A 391 2.89 24.68 -0.52
CA LEU A 391 2.20 25.86 0.01
C LEU A 391 2.94 27.16 -0.32
N LEU A 392 4.27 27.20 -0.18
CA LEU A 392 5.07 28.39 -0.50
C LEU A 392 5.01 28.74 -1.98
N ALA A 393 4.97 27.75 -2.89
CA ALA A 393 4.75 27.97 -4.31
C ALA A 393 3.33 28.51 -4.63
N GLY A 394 2.36 28.32 -3.73
CA GLY A 394 0.99 28.81 -3.86
C GLY A 394 0.00 27.74 -4.35
N ASN A 395 0.30 26.46 -4.14
CA ASN A 395 -0.58 25.33 -4.46
C ASN A 395 -1.58 25.06 -3.34
N SER A 396 -2.67 24.37 -3.67
CA SER A 396 -3.50 23.67 -2.69
C SER A 396 -3.12 22.19 -2.66
N ILE A 397 -3.45 21.51 -1.56
CA ILE A 397 -2.98 20.15 -1.25
C ILE A 397 -4.17 19.27 -0.86
N VAL A 398 -4.21 18.09 -1.46
CA VAL A 398 -4.96 16.93 -0.98
C VAL A 398 -3.94 15.98 -0.36
N LEU A 399 -3.90 15.92 0.97
CA LEU A 399 -3.00 15.08 1.74
C LEU A 399 -3.63 13.71 1.95
N ARG A 400 -2.87 12.66 1.71
CA ARG A 400 -3.16 11.28 2.15
C ARG A 400 -2.05 10.87 3.11
N ALA A 401 -2.34 10.92 4.40
CA ALA A 401 -1.48 10.29 5.40
C ALA A 401 -1.58 8.76 5.27
N SER A 402 -0.51 8.05 5.62
CA SER A 402 -0.54 6.59 5.63
C SER A 402 -1.68 6.07 6.52
N PRO A 403 -2.42 5.03 6.12
CA PRO A 403 -3.45 4.38 6.93
C PRO A 403 -2.89 3.73 8.20
N GLN A 404 -1.56 3.59 8.29
CA GLN A 404 -0.88 3.13 9.51
C GLN A 404 -0.56 4.27 10.50
N THR A 405 -0.56 5.53 10.07
CA THR A 405 -0.35 6.69 10.94
C THR A 405 -1.36 7.80 10.60
N PRO A 406 -2.67 7.54 10.59
CA PRO A 406 -3.67 8.47 10.04
C PRO A 406 -3.87 9.72 10.91
N ILE A 407 -3.65 9.62 12.22
CA ILE A 407 -3.87 10.72 13.17
C ILE A 407 -2.94 11.89 12.85
N ILE A 408 -1.73 11.63 12.33
CA ILE A 408 -0.77 12.69 11.96
C ILE A 408 -1.35 13.62 10.90
N GLY A 409 -2.15 13.08 9.96
CA GLY A 409 -2.80 13.85 8.91
C GLY A 409 -3.85 14.79 9.49
N GLU A 410 -4.66 14.29 10.44
CA GLU A 410 -5.67 15.10 11.13
C GLU A 410 -5.03 16.24 11.92
N LYS A 411 -3.93 15.96 12.62
CA LYS A 411 -3.16 16.97 13.37
C LYS A 411 -2.57 18.04 12.45
N LEU A 412 -1.93 17.63 11.34
CA LEU A 412 -1.38 18.58 10.38
C LEU A 412 -2.46 19.53 9.85
N VAL A 413 -3.59 19.00 9.36
CA VAL A 413 -4.69 19.83 8.88
C VAL A 413 -5.22 20.76 9.98
N ALA A 414 -5.39 20.25 11.21
CA ALA A 414 -5.85 21.06 12.33
C ALA A 414 -4.88 22.21 12.67
N TYR A 415 -3.57 21.97 12.73
CA TYR A 415 -2.58 23.01 13.04
C TYR A 415 -2.47 24.05 11.92
N PHE A 416 -2.50 23.65 10.65
CA PHE A 416 -2.51 24.60 9.54
C PHE A 416 -3.79 25.47 9.53
N ASN A 417 -4.96 24.88 9.83
CA ASN A 417 -6.20 25.65 9.96
C ASN A 417 -6.13 26.64 11.13
N GLN A 418 -5.63 26.22 12.30
CA GLN A 418 -5.41 27.10 13.46
C GLN A 418 -4.41 28.23 13.16
N ALA A 419 -3.40 27.97 12.32
CA ALA A 419 -2.43 28.95 11.88
C ALA A 419 -2.99 30.00 10.90
N GLY A 420 -4.24 29.82 10.43
CA GLY A 420 -4.93 30.73 9.53
C GLY A 420 -4.80 30.35 8.05
N LEU A 421 -4.46 29.09 7.73
CA LEU A 421 -4.52 28.62 6.35
C LEU A 421 -5.96 28.70 5.84
N PRO A 422 -6.23 29.27 4.65
CA PRO A 422 -7.60 29.38 4.16
C PRO A 422 -8.27 28.02 4.00
N PRO A 423 -9.61 27.93 4.19
CA PRO A 423 -10.35 26.69 4.04
C PRO A 423 -10.06 26.00 2.70
N ASN A 424 -9.98 24.68 2.73
CA ASN A 424 -9.78 23.80 1.57
C ASN A 424 -8.42 23.91 0.87
N VAL A 425 -7.49 24.76 1.34
CA VAL A 425 -6.11 24.83 0.80
C VAL A 425 -5.31 23.60 1.17
N LEU A 426 -5.48 23.06 2.38
CA LEU A 426 -4.95 21.75 2.79
C LEU A 426 -6.12 20.90 3.28
N GLN A 427 -6.37 19.78 2.61
CA GLN A 427 -7.43 18.84 2.95
C GLN A 427 -6.86 17.44 3.14
N LEU A 428 -7.47 16.63 4.00
CA LEU A 428 -7.08 15.25 4.25
C LEU A 428 -8.06 14.29 3.56
N ILE A 429 -7.52 13.24 2.94
CA ILE A 429 -8.27 12.05 2.54
C ILE A 429 -7.76 10.84 3.33
N HIS A 430 -8.71 10.00 3.75
CA HIS A 430 -8.43 8.73 4.38
C HIS A 430 -8.57 7.64 3.32
N CYS A 431 -7.48 7.03 2.87
CA CYS A 431 -7.53 5.99 1.86
C CYS A 431 -6.68 4.79 2.27
N GLY A 432 -7.34 3.66 2.59
CA GLY A 432 -6.70 2.39 2.92
C GLY A 432 -6.52 1.46 1.71
N SER A 433 -7.38 1.59 0.69
CA SER A 433 -7.33 0.77 -0.51
C SER A 433 -6.43 1.37 -1.60
N LEU A 434 -5.47 0.58 -2.09
CA LEU A 434 -4.64 0.97 -3.23
C LEU A 434 -5.47 1.12 -4.51
N ASP A 435 -6.51 0.30 -4.71
CA ASP A 435 -7.36 0.40 -5.89
C ASP A 435 -8.16 1.72 -5.87
N VAL A 436 -8.61 2.17 -4.69
CA VAL A 436 -9.25 3.48 -4.53
C VAL A 436 -8.25 4.61 -4.75
N LEU A 437 -7.03 4.48 -4.24
CA LEU A 437 -5.97 5.47 -4.44
C LEU A 437 -5.64 5.66 -5.92
N ASP A 438 -5.63 4.59 -6.73
CA ASP A 438 -5.43 4.67 -8.18
C ASP A 438 -6.52 5.48 -8.86
N GLU A 439 -7.78 5.29 -8.47
CA GLU A 439 -8.90 6.08 -9.00
C GLU A 439 -8.83 7.55 -8.56
N ILE A 440 -8.40 7.81 -7.34
CA ILE A 440 -8.14 9.18 -6.85
C ILE A 440 -7.02 9.82 -7.66
N ALA A 441 -5.93 9.11 -7.93
CA ALA A 441 -4.81 9.57 -8.75
C ALA A 441 -5.21 9.89 -10.20
N LYS A 442 -6.35 9.40 -10.69
CA LYS A 442 -6.90 9.72 -12.03
C LYS A 442 -7.72 11.01 -12.07
N ILE A 443 -8.04 11.62 -10.93
CA ILE A 443 -8.88 12.83 -10.87
C ILE A 443 -8.19 14.02 -11.56
N ASP A 444 -8.90 14.65 -12.50
CA ASP A 444 -8.33 15.67 -13.39
C ASP A 444 -7.86 16.94 -12.68
N GLU A 445 -8.52 17.33 -11.59
CA GLU A 445 -8.16 18.50 -10.77
C GLU A 445 -6.78 18.37 -10.13
N ILE A 446 -6.31 17.16 -9.87
CA ILE A 446 -4.97 16.89 -9.32
C ILE A 446 -3.93 17.11 -10.42
N LYS A 447 -3.00 18.03 -10.19
CA LYS A 447 -2.02 18.48 -11.19
C LYS A 447 -0.62 17.93 -11.00
N VAL A 448 -0.29 17.42 -9.81
CA VAL A 448 0.94 16.70 -9.48
C VAL A 448 0.62 15.67 -8.41
N ILE A 449 1.30 14.53 -8.46
CA ILE A 449 1.23 13.51 -7.41
C ILE A 449 2.63 13.35 -6.81
N SER A 450 2.77 13.65 -5.53
CA SER A 450 3.98 13.35 -4.76
C SER A 450 3.69 12.15 -3.87
N PHE A 451 4.44 11.07 -4.05
CA PHE A 451 4.26 9.83 -3.31
C PHE A 451 5.58 9.41 -2.66
N THR A 452 5.51 9.10 -1.38
CA THR A 452 6.59 8.42 -0.65
C THR A 452 6.06 7.10 -0.12
N GLY A 453 6.76 6.00 -0.41
CA GLY A 453 6.33 4.65 -0.02
C GLY A 453 7.11 3.56 -0.75
N SER A 454 6.55 2.36 -0.84
CA SER A 454 7.24 1.24 -1.48
C SER A 454 7.36 1.41 -2.99
N THR A 455 8.40 0.80 -3.58
CA THR A 455 8.61 0.78 -5.04
C THR A 455 7.41 0.22 -5.80
N ALA A 456 6.81 -0.86 -5.32
CA ALA A 456 5.59 -1.42 -5.89
C ALA A 456 4.42 -0.42 -5.88
N GLY A 457 4.27 0.38 -4.81
CA GLY A 457 3.26 1.43 -4.73
C GLY A 457 3.51 2.57 -5.73
N GLY A 458 4.78 2.96 -5.91
CA GLY A 458 5.19 3.97 -6.88
C GLY A 458 4.93 3.55 -8.33
N ILE A 459 5.31 2.31 -8.69
CA ILE A 459 5.06 1.72 -10.01
C ILE A 459 3.55 1.68 -10.28
N ARG A 460 2.76 1.21 -9.31
CA ARG A 460 1.30 1.14 -9.43
C ARG A 460 0.68 2.51 -9.70
N LEU A 461 1.09 3.55 -8.98
CA LEU A 461 0.62 4.92 -9.23
C LEU A 461 1.02 5.43 -10.62
N ARG A 462 2.22 5.08 -11.09
CA ARG A 462 2.68 5.40 -12.45
C ARG A 462 1.81 4.73 -13.51
N GLU A 463 1.47 3.46 -13.33
CA GLU A 463 0.56 2.74 -14.22
C GLU A 463 -0.85 3.33 -14.21
N ALA A 464 -1.39 3.60 -13.02
CA ALA A 464 -2.71 4.21 -12.84
C ALA A 464 -2.83 5.56 -13.54
N THR A 465 -1.73 6.31 -13.63
CA THR A 465 -1.67 7.65 -14.22
C THR A 465 -1.10 7.68 -15.64
N ALA A 466 -0.75 6.54 -16.24
CA ALA A 466 -0.09 6.47 -17.55
C ALA A 466 -0.87 7.12 -18.71
N ARG A 467 -2.19 7.28 -18.58
CA ARG A 467 -3.05 7.98 -19.56
C ARG A 467 -3.15 9.49 -19.33
N ARG A 468 -2.48 10.02 -18.31
CA ARG A 468 -2.45 11.44 -17.95
C ARG A 468 -1.03 11.97 -18.11
N VAL A 469 -0.90 13.21 -18.58
CA VAL A 469 0.39 13.92 -18.56
C VAL A 469 0.53 14.64 -17.22
N VAL A 470 0.44 13.88 -16.13
CA VAL A 470 0.56 14.40 -14.75
C VAL A 470 1.98 14.10 -14.24
N PRO A 471 2.72 15.10 -13.75
CA PRO A 471 4.01 14.85 -13.13
C PRO A 471 3.87 14.00 -11.87
N LEU A 472 4.80 13.06 -11.71
CA LEU A 472 4.96 12.25 -10.51
C LEU A 472 6.28 12.64 -9.84
N ASN A 473 6.24 12.79 -8.52
CA ASN A 473 7.41 12.91 -7.67
C ASN A 473 7.41 11.71 -6.71
N LEU A 474 8.27 10.73 -6.98
CA LEU A 474 8.30 9.42 -6.33
C LEU A 474 9.57 9.28 -5.50
N GLU A 475 9.39 9.06 -4.20
CA GLU A 475 10.44 8.75 -3.23
C GLU A 475 10.19 7.32 -2.75
N LEU A 476 10.95 6.37 -3.25
CA LEU A 476 10.68 4.93 -3.10
C LEU A 476 11.72 4.26 -2.19
N GLY A 477 11.64 2.93 -2.08
CA GLY A 477 12.50 2.15 -1.21
C GLY A 477 13.97 2.14 -1.64
N GLY A 478 14.80 1.58 -0.77
CA GLY A 478 16.23 1.40 -0.98
C GLY A 478 16.66 -0.06 -0.80
N ASN A 479 17.95 -0.31 -1.02
CA ASN A 479 18.64 -1.51 -0.55
C ASN A 479 20.09 -1.11 -0.27
N ASP A 480 20.20 -0.14 0.63
CA ASP A 480 21.31 0.81 0.66
C ASP A 480 22.59 0.13 1.16
N PRO A 481 23.66 0.17 0.35
CA PRO A 481 24.90 -0.49 0.71
C PRO A 481 25.82 0.38 1.56
N ALA A 482 26.58 -0.27 2.45
CA ALA A 482 27.68 0.32 3.19
C ALA A 482 28.97 -0.45 2.93
N TYR A 483 30.06 0.24 2.57
CA TYR A 483 31.37 -0.37 2.38
C TYR A 483 32.36 0.08 3.45
N VAL A 484 32.91 -0.89 4.19
CA VAL A 484 33.93 -0.70 5.23
C VAL A 484 35.29 -1.07 4.68
N ARG A 485 36.13 -0.06 4.45
CA ARG A 485 37.49 -0.22 3.92
C ARG A 485 38.46 -0.73 4.99
N SER A 486 39.59 -1.26 4.53
CA SER A 486 40.64 -1.83 5.39
C SER A 486 41.26 -0.84 6.37
N ASP A 487 41.15 0.46 6.12
CA ASP A 487 41.70 1.52 6.96
C ASP A 487 40.68 2.13 7.95
N ALA A 488 39.42 1.67 7.90
CA ALA A 488 38.33 2.21 8.71
C ALA A 488 38.58 2.10 10.23
N ASP A 489 37.97 3.00 11.01
CA ASP A 489 37.90 2.86 12.47
C ASP A 489 36.83 1.85 12.85
N LEU A 490 37.20 0.58 12.93
CA LEU A 490 36.25 -0.54 13.01
C LEU A 490 35.23 -0.40 14.15
N LYS A 491 35.66 0.01 15.35
CA LYS A 491 34.77 0.15 16.50
C LYS A 491 33.77 1.29 16.31
N TYR A 492 34.25 2.46 15.87
CA TYR A 492 33.37 3.59 15.60
C TYR A 492 32.38 3.26 14.47
N VAL A 493 32.88 2.67 13.38
CA VAL A 493 32.08 2.32 12.20
C VAL A 493 31.05 1.24 12.55
N ALA A 494 31.38 0.25 13.37
CA ALA A 494 30.43 -0.77 13.81
C ALA A 494 29.24 -0.13 14.54
N GLY A 495 29.50 0.82 15.44
CA GLY A 495 28.47 1.63 16.09
C GLY A 495 27.54 2.34 15.10
N GLN A 496 28.10 2.96 14.07
CA GLN A 496 27.31 3.67 13.05
C GLN A 496 26.54 2.72 12.13
N VAL A 497 27.12 1.59 11.75
CA VAL A 497 26.48 0.59 10.88
C VAL A 497 25.31 -0.09 11.60
N VAL A 498 25.48 -0.46 12.87
CA VAL A 498 24.37 -1.02 13.67
C VAL A 498 23.27 0.00 13.85
N ASP A 499 23.57 1.26 14.19
CA ASP A 499 22.54 2.31 14.29
C ASP A 499 21.83 2.51 12.95
N GLY A 500 22.58 2.64 11.85
CA GLY A 500 22.03 2.82 10.51
C GLY A 500 21.18 1.65 10.00
N ALA A 501 21.38 0.43 10.49
CA ALA A 501 20.59 -0.74 10.10
C ALA A 501 19.43 -1.06 11.07
N VAL A 502 19.53 -0.65 12.35
CA VAL A 502 18.60 -1.08 13.41
C VAL A 502 17.72 0.06 13.93
N PHE A 503 18.09 1.32 13.74
CA PHE A 503 17.29 2.46 14.20
C PHE A 503 15.86 2.39 13.65
N SER A 504 14.87 2.70 14.51
CA SER A 504 13.44 2.53 14.18
C SER A 504 13.06 1.11 13.74
N SER A 505 13.81 0.11 14.22
CA SER A 505 13.71 -1.31 13.87
C SER A 505 14.00 -1.58 12.39
N GLY A 506 14.95 -0.85 11.81
CA GLY A 506 15.37 -0.95 10.41
C GLY A 506 14.37 -0.39 9.40
N GLN A 507 13.29 0.25 9.85
CA GLN A 507 12.18 0.72 9.00
C GLN A 507 12.40 2.15 8.49
N SER A 508 13.56 2.42 7.88
CA SER A 508 13.91 3.67 7.19
C SER A 508 14.16 3.36 5.71
N CYS A 509 13.77 4.26 4.82
CA CYS A 509 14.07 4.07 3.39
C CYS A 509 15.58 4.13 3.11
N CYS A 510 16.33 4.82 3.96
CA CYS A 510 17.79 4.92 3.90
C CYS A 510 18.50 4.16 5.03
N SER A 511 17.86 3.12 5.57
CA SER A 511 18.53 2.14 6.44
C SER A 511 19.65 1.45 5.67
N ILE A 512 20.75 1.13 6.34
CA ILE A 512 21.75 0.22 5.77
C ILE A 512 21.13 -1.18 5.69
N GLU A 513 21.02 -1.70 4.48
CA GLU A 513 20.43 -3.02 4.22
C GLU A 513 21.49 -4.04 3.80
N ARG A 514 22.67 -3.60 3.31
CA ARG A 514 23.77 -4.50 2.90
C ARG A 514 25.13 -3.95 3.30
N VAL A 515 25.95 -4.75 3.98
CA VAL A 515 27.28 -4.33 4.44
C VAL A 515 28.37 -5.11 3.72
N TYR A 516 29.26 -4.41 3.04
CA TYR A 516 30.46 -4.95 2.42
C TYR A 516 31.67 -4.59 3.28
N VAL A 517 32.53 -5.56 3.56
CA VAL A 517 33.70 -5.33 4.42
C VAL A 517 34.94 -5.90 3.77
N HIS A 518 35.97 -5.08 3.68
CA HIS A 518 37.25 -5.49 3.10
C HIS A 518 37.85 -6.69 3.86
N ALA A 519 38.38 -7.67 3.12
CA ALA A 519 38.83 -8.96 3.64
C ALA A 519 39.81 -8.83 4.82
N ASP A 520 40.75 -7.88 4.75
CA ASP A 520 41.75 -7.61 5.79
C ASP A 520 41.19 -7.27 7.18
N VAL A 521 39.96 -6.74 7.24
CA VAL A 521 39.33 -6.29 8.50
C VAL A 521 38.01 -6.99 8.81
N TYR A 522 37.55 -7.90 7.94
CA TYR A 522 36.24 -8.54 8.05
C TYR A 522 35.99 -9.19 9.41
N ASP A 523 36.89 -10.08 9.85
CA ASP A 523 36.66 -10.84 11.10
C ASP A 523 36.69 -9.92 12.33
N ALA A 524 37.56 -8.92 12.33
CA ALA A 524 37.64 -7.91 13.40
C ALA A 524 36.38 -7.04 13.43
N PHE A 525 35.89 -6.60 12.27
CA PHE A 525 34.70 -5.78 12.18
C PHE A 525 33.43 -6.53 12.60
N VAL A 526 33.30 -7.82 12.22
CA VAL A 526 32.21 -8.68 12.69
C VAL A 526 32.19 -8.76 14.23
N GLY A 527 33.37 -8.88 14.85
CA GLY A 527 33.48 -8.83 16.31
C GLY A 527 32.97 -7.52 16.91
N GLU A 528 33.31 -6.37 16.32
CA GLU A 528 32.83 -5.06 16.79
C GLU A 528 31.31 -4.89 16.59
N LEU A 529 30.74 -5.39 15.48
CA LEU A 529 29.27 -5.42 15.28
C LEU A 529 28.57 -6.22 16.38
N GLN A 530 29.14 -7.37 16.76
CA GLN A 530 28.61 -8.20 17.84
C GLN A 530 28.70 -7.50 19.21
N GLU A 531 29.79 -6.78 19.49
CA GLU A 531 29.90 -6.02 20.75
C GLU A 531 28.89 -4.86 20.81
N GLU A 532 28.67 -4.15 19.70
CA GLU A 532 27.68 -3.08 19.63
C GLU A 532 26.26 -3.61 19.83
N LEU A 533 25.87 -4.69 19.15
CA LEU A 533 24.53 -5.29 19.25
C LEU A 533 24.19 -5.79 20.67
N LYS A 534 25.18 -6.13 21.50
CA LYS A 534 24.95 -6.47 22.92
C LYS A 534 24.44 -5.28 23.74
N THR A 535 24.65 -4.05 23.29
CA THR A 535 24.21 -2.84 23.99
C THR A 535 22.75 -2.50 23.72
N TYR A 536 22.16 -3.05 22.66
CA TYR A 536 20.79 -2.78 22.24
C TYR A 536 19.77 -3.44 23.17
N LYS A 537 18.64 -2.76 23.38
CA LYS A 537 17.51 -3.24 24.17
C LYS A 537 16.25 -3.27 23.30
N LEU A 538 15.82 -4.48 22.95
CA LEU A 538 14.52 -4.74 22.33
C LEU A 538 13.43 -4.74 23.41
N GLY A 539 12.36 -3.95 23.24
CA GLY A 539 11.34 -3.89 24.29
C GLY A 539 10.20 -2.92 24.01
N ASP A 540 9.39 -2.68 25.05
CA ASP A 540 8.26 -1.75 25.00
C ASP A 540 8.74 -0.36 24.53
N PRO A 541 8.19 0.18 23.44
CA PRO A 541 8.62 1.47 22.91
C PRO A 541 8.25 2.65 23.81
N HIS A 542 7.42 2.48 24.84
CA HIS A 542 7.17 3.51 25.86
C HIS A 542 8.22 3.54 26.99
N ASP A 543 9.04 2.50 27.13
CA ASP A 543 10.21 2.51 28.02
C ASP A 543 11.32 3.36 27.41
N LYS A 544 11.76 4.42 28.10
CA LYS A 544 12.80 5.35 27.64
C LYS A 544 14.18 4.70 27.46
N THR A 545 14.39 3.49 27.99
CA THR A 545 15.64 2.75 27.85
C THR A 545 15.63 1.78 26.66
N THR A 546 14.48 1.58 26.01
CA THR A 546 14.36 0.77 24.80
C THR A 546 15.07 1.47 23.63
N THR A 547 15.94 0.74 22.95
CA THR A 547 16.61 1.23 21.73
C THR A 547 15.96 0.69 20.46
N THR A 548 15.30 -0.47 20.53
CA THR A 548 14.62 -1.12 19.41
C THR A 548 13.18 -1.49 19.78
N GLY A 549 12.21 -0.99 19.02
CA GLY A 549 10.79 -1.26 19.23
C GLY A 549 10.26 -2.40 18.34
N PRO A 550 8.93 -2.61 18.29
CA PRO A 550 8.34 -3.56 17.36
C PRO A 550 8.48 -3.09 15.90
N VAL A 551 8.42 -4.03 14.97
CA VAL A 551 8.16 -3.73 13.55
C VAL A 551 6.67 -3.47 13.33
N ILE A 552 6.34 -2.82 12.22
CA ILE A 552 5.05 -2.14 12.05
C ILE A 552 3.82 -3.06 12.02
N SER A 553 3.99 -4.34 11.69
CA SER A 553 2.87 -5.27 11.56
C SER A 553 3.29 -6.75 11.61
N LYS A 554 2.32 -7.64 11.82
CA LYS A 554 2.50 -9.10 11.69
C LYS A 554 2.99 -9.50 10.29
N GLN A 555 2.60 -8.76 9.24
CA GLN A 555 3.09 -9.03 7.89
C GLN A 555 4.56 -8.65 7.75
N ALA A 556 5.00 -7.54 8.35
CA ALA A 556 6.41 -7.17 8.39
C ALA A 556 7.24 -8.24 9.12
N VAL A 557 6.76 -8.77 10.25
CA VAL A 557 7.41 -9.90 10.95
C VAL A 557 7.60 -11.08 10.00
N LYS A 558 6.55 -11.50 9.29
CA LYS A 558 6.61 -12.63 8.34
C LYS A 558 7.60 -12.37 7.20
N ASN A 559 7.58 -11.17 6.62
CA ASN A 559 8.48 -10.81 5.51
C ASN A 559 9.95 -10.85 5.96
N ILE A 560 10.27 -10.19 7.07
CA ILE A 560 11.63 -10.15 7.62
C ILE A 560 12.13 -11.56 7.94
N GLN A 561 11.29 -12.37 8.61
CA GLN A 561 11.64 -13.76 8.92
C GLN A 561 11.81 -14.62 7.67
N SER A 562 11.08 -14.34 6.58
CA SER A 562 11.27 -15.05 5.32
C SER A 562 12.60 -14.71 4.63
N HIS A 563 13.06 -13.45 4.68
CA HIS A 563 14.37 -13.05 4.15
C HIS A 563 15.51 -13.71 4.94
N ILE A 564 15.38 -13.75 6.28
CA ILE A 564 16.33 -14.45 7.15
C ILE A 564 16.35 -15.96 6.82
N ALA A 565 15.17 -16.59 6.73
CA ALA A 565 15.06 -18.01 6.42
C ALA A 565 15.62 -18.37 5.04
N ASP A 566 15.37 -17.54 4.02
CA ASP A 566 15.96 -17.70 2.69
C ASP A 566 17.49 -17.68 2.76
N ALA A 567 18.06 -16.67 3.40
CA ALA A 567 19.51 -16.53 3.56
C ALA A 567 20.12 -17.75 4.27
N LEU A 568 19.53 -18.17 5.40
CA LEU A 568 19.99 -19.35 6.15
C LEU A 568 19.91 -20.64 5.31
N SER A 569 18.83 -20.81 4.53
CA SER A 569 18.67 -21.98 3.66
C SER A 569 19.71 -22.05 2.53
N LYS A 570 20.27 -20.90 2.15
CA LYS A 570 21.31 -20.75 1.12
C LYS A 570 22.73 -20.67 1.70
N GLY A 571 22.90 -20.89 3.01
CA GLY A 571 24.21 -21.03 3.64
C GLY A 571 24.70 -19.79 4.41
N ALA A 572 23.85 -18.77 4.59
CA ALA A 572 24.15 -17.70 5.55
C ALA A 572 24.23 -18.27 6.98
N VAL A 573 24.96 -17.57 7.85
CA VAL A 573 25.12 -17.93 9.26
C VAL A 573 24.59 -16.79 10.12
N ASP A 574 23.67 -17.10 11.02
CA ASP A 574 23.26 -16.18 12.08
C ASP A 574 24.39 -16.04 13.11
N ALA A 575 24.98 -14.85 13.16
CA ALA A 575 26.05 -14.49 14.08
C ALA A 575 25.58 -13.48 15.13
N THR A 576 24.27 -13.37 15.35
CA THR A 576 23.69 -12.49 16.36
C THR A 576 24.23 -12.84 17.75
N PRO A 577 24.75 -11.86 18.51
CA PRO A 577 25.31 -12.14 19.83
C PRO A 577 24.20 -12.47 20.83
N ALA A 578 24.56 -13.17 21.91
CA ALA A 578 23.65 -13.39 23.02
C ALA A 578 23.25 -12.05 23.66
N ASN A 579 21.94 -11.77 23.68
CA ASN A 579 21.34 -10.60 24.30
C ASN A 579 20.03 -11.02 25.00
N ALA A 580 19.87 -10.66 26.27
CA ALA A 580 18.71 -11.08 27.06
C ALA A 580 17.38 -10.52 26.50
N SER A 581 17.41 -9.30 25.94
CA SER A 581 16.21 -8.67 25.39
C SER A 581 15.77 -9.28 24.05
N PHE A 582 16.71 -9.84 23.28
CA PHE A 582 16.41 -10.45 21.98
C PHE A 582 15.72 -11.82 22.15
N ASN A 583 16.04 -12.54 23.23
CA ASN A 583 15.46 -13.85 23.53
C ASN A 583 14.12 -13.79 24.26
N SER A 584 13.78 -12.64 24.84
CA SER A 584 12.58 -12.44 25.65
C SER A 584 11.88 -11.12 25.29
N PRO A 585 11.48 -10.91 24.02
CA PRO A 585 10.70 -9.72 23.66
C PRO A 585 9.35 -9.72 24.39
N PRO A 586 8.68 -8.57 24.49
CA PRO A 586 7.31 -8.52 24.99
C PRO A 586 6.40 -9.54 24.28
N ALA A 587 5.53 -10.19 25.06
CA ALA A 587 4.71 -11.30 24.56
C ALA A 587 3.61 -10.84 23.59
N GLU A 588 3.11 -9.63 23.78
CA GLU A 588 2.18 -8.97 22.87
C GLU A 588 2.95 -8.08 21.91
N GLY A 589 2.48 -7.93 20.67
CA GLY A 589 3.09 -7.05 19.67
C GLY A 589 3.91 -7.77 18.59
N ASN A 590 4.62 -6.99 17.77
CA ASN A 590 5.29 -7.44 16.56
C ASN A 590 6.81 -7.23 16.68
N TYR A 591 7.48 -7.96 17.57
CA TYR A 591 8.90 -7.77 17.84
C TYR A 591 9.77 -8.70 16.99
N VAL A 592 10.81 -8.14 16.37
CA VAL A 592 11.85 -8.88 15.65
C VAL A 592 13.19 -8.50 16.24
N ALA A 593 13.98 -9.48 16.65
CA ALA A 593 15.33 -9.24 17.15
C ALA A 593 16.24 -8.75 16.02
N PRO A 594 17.12 -7.77 16.30
CA PRO A 594 18.22 -7.45 15.39
C PRO A 594 18.99 -8.72 15.03
N THR A 595 19.18 -8.97 13.73
CA THR A 595 19.78 -10.20 13.22
C THR A 595 21.03 -9.89 12.40
N LEU A 596 22.19 -10.44 12.79
CA LEU A 596 23.45 -10.32 12.06
C LEU A 596 23.66 -11.57 11.19
N LEU A 597 23.70 -11.41 9.88
CA LEU A 597 23.89 -12.51 8.93
C LEU A 597 25.28 -12.43 8.28
N LEU A 598 26.04 -13.51 8.38
CA LEU A 598 27.34 -13.68 7.72
C LEU A 598 27.24 -14.67 6.55
N ASN A 599 28.28 -14.72 5.72
CA ASN A 599 28.34 -15.59 4.53
C ASN A 599 27.15 -15.35 3.57
N VAL A 600 26.65 -14.12 3.53
CA VAL A 600 25.60 -13.73 2.60
C VAL A 600 26.15 -13.56 1.19
N THR A 601 25.33 -13.85 0.18
CA THR A 601 25.67 -13.68 -1.23
C THR A 601 24.51 -13.00 -1.96
N HIS A 602 24.78 -12.49 -3.16
CA HIS A 602 23.76 -11.88 -4.04
C HIS A 602 22.69 -12.85 -4.55
N GLU A 603 22.80 -14.16 -4.25
CA GLU A 603 21.76 -15.15 -4.51
C GLU A 603 20.66 -15.16 -3.43
N MET A 604 20.89 -14.46 -2.31
CA MET A 604 19.98 -14.39 -1.16
C MET A 604 19.10 -13.15 -1.25
N VAL A 605 17.83 -13.29 -0.87
CA VAL A 605 16.84 -12.20 -0.98
C VAL A 605 17.27 -10.96 -0.20
N VAL A 606 17.86 -11.14 0.99
CA VAL A 606 18.35 -10.03 1.85
C VAL A 606 19.41 -9.15 1.15
N MET A 607 20.08 -9.65 0.10
CA MET A 607 21.08 -8.90 -0.67
C MET A 607 20.52 -8.26 -1.96
N GLN A 608 19.26 -8.53 -2.30
CA GLN A 608 18.61 -8.06 -3.54
C GLN A 608 17.39 -7.17 -3.27
N GLU A 609 16.59 -7.52 -2.27
CA GLU A 609 15.33 -6.85 -1.94
C GLU A 609 15.43 -6.07 -0.62
N GLU A 610 14.66 -4.98 -0.50
CA GLU A 610 14.51 -4.21 0.73
C GLU A 610 13.87 -5.09 1.83
N THR A 611 14.58 -5.33 2.94
CA THR A 611 14.02 -6.10 4.06
C THR A 611 13.14 -5.23 4.94
N PHE A 612 13.49 -3.93 5.10
CA PHE A 612 12.76 -2.96 5.90
C PHE A 612 12.56 -3.43 7.35
N GLY A 613 13.63 -3.99 7.92
CA GLY A 613 13.66 -4.63 9.23
C GLY A 613 15.06 -4.64 9.81
N PRO A 614 15.24 -5.03 11.09
CA PRO A 614 16.52 -4.90 11.77
C PRO A 614 17.45 -6.07 11.41
N VAL A 615 17.88 -6.16 10.14
CA VAL A 615 18.76 -7.23 9.63
C VAL A 615 20.04 -6.60 9.08
N ILE A 616 21.19 -7.18 9.45
CA ILE A 616 22.52 -6.70 9.08
C ILE A 616 23.23 -7.82 8.31
N PRO A 617 23.05 -7.94 6.99
CA PRO A 617 23.79 -8.90 6.18
C PRO A 617 25.18 -8.35 5.83
N VAL A 618 26.23 -9.13 6.15
CA VAL A 618 27.63 -8.72 6.00
C VAL A 618 28.36 -9.64 5.03
N MET A 619 28.81 -9.07 3.92
CA MET A 619 29.54 -9.75 2.85
C MET A 619 31.02 -9.34 2.86
N LYS A 620 31.91 -10.32 2.72
CA LYS A 620 33.35 -10.11 2.57
C LYS A 620 33.68 -9.74 1.13
N VAL A 621 34.53 -8.74 0.93
CA VAL A 621 35.04 -8.32 -0.40
C VAL A 621 36.56 -8.19 -0.37
N ALA A 622 37.23 -8.51 -1.47
CA ALA A 622 38.69 -8.55 -1.59
C ALA A 622 39.32 -7.21 -1.99
N SER A 623 38.53 -6.24 -2.49
CA SER A 623 39.03 -4.95 -2.97
C SER A 623 37.96 -3.86 -2.99
N ASP A 624 38.39 -2.61 -3.17
CA ASP A 624 37.51 -1.46 -3.44
C ASP A 624 36.66 -1.70 -4.71
N ASP A 625 37.27 -2.20 -5.79
CA ASP A 625 36.60 -2.42 -7.09
C ASP A 625 35.47 -3.47 -6.99
N GLU A 626 35.73 -4.57 -6.27
CA GLU A 626 34.71 -5.58 -6.00
C GLU A 626 33.57 -5.02 -5.14
N ALA A 627 33.90 -4.20 -4.14
CA ALA A 627 32.90 -3.54 -3.31
C ALA A 627 31.99 -2.65 -4.17
N VAL A 628 32.55 -1.72 -4.95
CA VAL A 628 31.78 -0.83 -5.83
C VAL A 628 30.90 -1.63 -6.80
N SER A 629 31.43 -2.68 -7.42
CA SER A 629 30.67 -3.53 -8.33
C SER A 629 29.46 -4.16 -7.64
N LEU A 630 29.62 -4.72 -6.43
CA LEU A 630 28.54 -5.38 -5.70
C LEU A 630 27.56 -4.39 -5.05
N MET A 631 28.03 -3.20 -4.67
CA MET A 631 27.16 -2.13 -4.19
C MET A 631 26.18 -1.69 -5.28
N ASN A 632 26.67 -1.55 -6.51
CA ASN A 632 25.88 -1.16 -7.69
C ASN A 632 25.02 -2.29 -8.26
N ASP A 633 25.30 -3.55 -7.94
CA ASP A 633 24.46 -4.70 -8.29
C ASP A 633 23.18 -4.71 -7.43
N SER A 634 22.25 -3.84 -7.83
CA SER A 634 20.92 -3.68 -7.25
C SER A 634 20.03 -2.88 -8.20
N ASP A 635 18.73 -3.20 -8.19
CA ASP A 635 17.69 -2.41 -8.85
C ASP A 635 17.42 -1.07 -8.14
N TYR A 636 17.95 -0.88 -6.93
CA TYR A 636 17.79 0.29 -6.08
C TYR A 636 19.02 1.21 -6.13
N GLY A 637 18.81 2.48 -5.78
CA GLY A 637 19.86 3.50 -5.74
C GLY A 637 19.44 4.72 -4.93
N LEU A 638 18.94 4.52 -3.70
CA LEU A 638 18.56 5.63 -2.83
C LEU A 638 19.79 6.25 -2.16
N THR A 639 20.42 5.52 -1.23
CA THR A 639 21.68 5.95 -0.63
C THR A 639 22.76 4.88 -0.67
N ALA A 640 24.02 5.30 -0.55
CA ALA A 640 25.17 4.42 -0.36
C ALA A 640 26.21 5.08 0.55
N SER A 641 27.02 4.29 1.25
CA SER A 641 28.05 4.83 2.17
C SER A 641 29.40 4.12 2.05
N VAL A 642 30.48 4.89 2.15
CA VAL A 642 31.87 4.41 2.22
C VAL A 642 32.50 4.85 3.54
N TRP A 643 33.09 3.91 4.28
CA TRP A 643 33.68 4.13 5.59
C TRP A 643 35.20 3.91 5.52
N THR A 644 35.96 4.99 5.74
CA THR A 644 37.41 5.04 5.51
C THR A 644 38.07 6.21 6.23
N LYS A 645 39.36 6.10 6.57
CA LYS A 645 40.16 7.23 7.06
C LYS A 645 40.80 8.00 5.92
N ASP A 646 41.04 7.37 4.78
CA ASP A 646 41.45 7.99 3.53
C ASP A 646 40.25 8.60 2.80
N VAL A 647 39.88 9.81 3.23
CA VAL A 647 38.76 10.56 2.65
C VAL A 647 38.95 10.80 1.15
N LYS A 648 40.18 11.04 0.69
CA LYS A 648 40.44 11.29 -0.74
C LYS A 648 40.10 10.06 -1.57
N ARG A 649 40.52 8.87 -1.12
CA ARG A 649 40.12 7.64 -1.80
C ARG A 649 38.62 7.36 -1.65
N GLY A 650 38.01 7.74 -0.53
CA GLY A 650 36.55 7.74 -0.38
C GLY A 650 35.85 8.60 -1.44
N GLU A 651 36.35 9.81 -1.71
CA GLU A 651 35.82 10.73 -2.74
C GLU A 651 35.90 10.12 -4.14
N GLU A 652 36.99 9.41 -4.46
CA GLU A 652 37.11 8.68 -5.72
C GLU A 652 36.05 7.58 -5.85
N LEU A 653 35.80 6.81 -4.78
CA LEU A 653 34.86 5.69 -4.80
C LEU A 653 33.41 6.13 -4.91
N ILE A 654 33.01 7.21 -4.21
CA ILE A 654 31.61 7.65 -4.23
C ILE A 654 31.16 8.16 -5.59
N GLU A 655 32.08 8.61 -6.45
CA GLU A 655 31.79 9.00 -7.84
C GLU A 655 31.42 7.81 -8.72
N GLU A 656 31.80 6.60 -8.32
CA GLU A 656 31.50 5.34 -9.03
C GLU A 656 30.19 4.67 -8.55
N LEU A 657 29.59 5.16 -7.46
CA LEU A 657 28.38 4.58 -6.88
C LEU A 657 27.10 5.12 -7.53
N GLU A 658 26.20 4.21 -7.88
CA GLU A 658 24.94 4.51 -8.55
C GLU A 658 23.79 4.74 -7.54
N ALA A 659 23.88 5.81 -6.75
CA ALA A 659 22.85 6.19 -5.79
C ALA A 659 22.59 7.71 -5.81
N GLY A 660 21.38 8.12 -5.42
CA GLY A 660 21.01 9.53 -5.41
C GLY A 660 21.63 10.32 -4.26
N THR A 661 21.99 9.67 -3.15
CA THR A 661 22.77 10.26 -2.06
C THR A 661 23.92 9.35 -1.66
N VAL A 662 25.16 9.84 -1.76
CA VAL A 662 26.36 9.07 -1.37
C VAL A 662 27.04 9.71 -0.16
N PHE A 663 27.51 8.88 0.75
CA PHE A 663 28.12 9.31 2.01
C PHE A 663 29.55 8.80 2.16
N ILE A 664 30.40 9.62 2.78
CA ILE A 664 31.67 9.18 3.38
C ILE A 664 31.53 9.30 4.89
N ASN A 665 31.80 8.20 5.61
CA ASN A 665 31.75 8.12 7.07
C ASN A 665 30.40 8.58 7.68
N ARG A 666 29.29 8.28 7.00
CA ARG A 666 27.93 8.60 7.43
C ARG A 666 26.91 7.69 6.74
N CYS A 667 25.70 7.57 7.30
CA CYS A 667 24.53 6.95 6.69
C CYS A 667 23.24 7.58 7.27
N ASP A 668 22.07 7.15 6.77
CA ASP A 668 20.72 7.46 7.29
C ASP A 668 20.50 8.95 7.65
N TYR A 669 20.96 9.86 6.78
CA TYR A 669 20.85 11.30 7.03
C TYR A 669 20.43 12.12 5.80
N PRO A 670 19.12 12.32 5.60
CA PRO A 670 18.63 13.25 4.59
C PRO A 670 18.84 14.70 5.06
N SER A 671 19.80 15.38 4.45
CA SER A 671 20.14 16.77 4.77
C SER A 671 19.12 17.74 4.17
N PRO A 672 18.65 18.77 4.91
CA PRO A 672 17.68 19.73 4.38
C PRO A 672 18.16 20.54 3.17
N ASP A 673 19.46 20.77 3.08
CA ASP A 673 20.10 21.64 2.09
C ASP A 673 20.49 20.97 0.78
N LEU A 674 20.58 19.65 0.80
CA LEU A 674 20.81 18.83 -0.38
C LEU A 674 19.48 18.31 -0.92
N ALA A 675 19.45 18.01 -2.22
CA ALA A 675 18.32 17.30 -2.81
C ALA A 675 18.32 15.85 -2.29
N TRP A 676 17.16 15.37 -1.89
CA TRP A 676 16.90 13.97 -1.60
C TRP A 676 16.37 13.31 -2.86
N ILE A 677 17.07 12.29 -3.34
CA ILE A 677 16.91 11.73 -4.69
C ILE A 677 17.07 10.22 -4.60
N GLY A 678 16.19 9.48 -5.28
CA GLY A 678 16.40 8.06 -5.61
C GLY A 678 16.78 7.88 -7.07
N TRP A 679 17.80 7.07 -7.35
CA TRP A 679 18.15 6.59 -8.69
C TRP A 679 17.52 5.22 -8.96
N LYS A 680 17.57 4.74 -10.21
CA LYS A 680 17.01 3.45 -10.63
C LYS A 680 15.53 3.32 -10.22
N ASN A 681 15.15 2.26 -9.53
CA ASN A 681 13.79 2.05 -9.04
C ASN A 681 13.51 2.73 -7.67
N SER A 682 14.48 3.46 -7.10
CA SER A 682 14.30 4.18 -5.83
C SER A 682 13.60 5.52 -5.96
N GLY A 683 13.37 6.06 -7.16
CA GLY A 683 12.63 7.30 -7.26
C GLY A 683 12.52 7.94 -8.64
N LEU A 684 11.77 9.04 -8.66
CA LEU A 684 11.63 9.94 -9.80
C LEU A 684 11.37 11.35 -9.28
N GLY A 685 12.24 12.30 -9.61
CA GLY A 685 12.17 13.65 -9.06
C GLY A 685 13.01 13.77 -7.79
N CYS A 686 12.68 14.73 -6.93
CA CYS A 686 13.40 14.96 -5.69
C CYS A 686 12.56 15.73 -4.67
N THR A 687 12.96 15.62 -3.40
CA THR A 687 12.51 16.49 -2.32
C THR A 687 13.70 17.19 -1.67
N LEU A 688 13.45 18.15 -0.77
CA LEU A 688 14.50 18.93 -0.09
C LEU A 688 15.39 19.77 -1.04
N GLY A 689 16.29 20.57 -0.46
CA GLY A 689 17.17 21.46 -1.20
C GLY A 689 16.41 22.47 -2.09
N PRO A 690 17.15 23.20 -2.96
CA PRO A 690 16.53 24.12 -3.91
C PRO A 690 15.63 23.44 -4.94
N HIS A 691 15.96 22.22 -5.35
CA HIS A 691 15.24 21.48 -6.37
C HIS A 691 13.92 20.87 -5.87
N GLY A 692 13.73 20.70 -4.56
CA GLY A 692 12.46 20.23 -3.98
C GLY A 692 11.26 21.14 -4.25
N PHE A 693 11.46 22.37 -4.74
CA PHE A 693 10.37 23.26 -5.19
C PHE A 693 9.90 22.98 -6.61
N GLU A 694 10.70 22.29 -7.44
CA GLU A 694 10.46 22.15 -8.88
C GLU A 694 9.20 21.34 -9.20
N ALA A 695 8.89 20.33 -8.39
CA ALA A 695 7.66 19.56 -8.50
C ALA A 695 6.40 20.41 -8.34
N PHE A 696 6.50 21.60 -7.73
CA PHE A 696 5.36 22.40 -7.31
C PHE A 696 5.17 23.70 -8.11
N TYR A 697 5.96 23.91 -9.16
CA TYR A 697 5.73 24.97 -10.13
C TYR A 697 5.80 24.48 -11.58
N LYS A 698 5.24 25.27 -12.48
CA LYS A 698 5.40 25.18 -13.92
C LYS A 698 5.98 26.46 -14.47
N LEU A 699 6.72 26.35 -15.56
CA LEU A 699 7.38 27.49 -16.21
C LEU A 699 6.44 28.16 -17.20
N LYS A 700 6.48 29.50 -17.23
CA LYS A 700 5.79 30.33 -18.19
C LYS A 700 6.70 31.41 -18.75
N SER A 701 6.97 31.33 -20.03
CA SER A 701 7.81 32.31 -20.74
C SER A 701 6.99 33.55 -21.11
N PHE A 702 7.54 34.72 -20.81
CA PHE A 702 7.04 36.02 -21.24
C PHE A 702 8.00 36.61 -22.26
N HIS A 703 7.45 37.07 -23.39
CA HIS A 703 8.18 37.82 -24.40
C HIS A 703 7.33 39.00 -24.82
N ILE A 704 7.65 40.18 -24.29
CA ILE A 704 6.80 41.37 -24.37
C ILE A 704 7.52 42.40 -25.22
N LYS A 705 6.95 42.78 -26.36
CA LYS A 705 7.39 43.94 -27.12
C LYS A 705 6.83 45.21 -26.46
N GLU A 706 7.69 46.17 -26.13
CA GLU A 706 7.31 47.33 -25.32
C GLU A 706 6.53 48.39 -26.10
N ALA A 707 6.74 48.48 -27.41
CA ALA A 707 6.01 49.38 -28.29
C ALA A 707 5.42 48.63 -29.49
N GLN A 708 4.15 48.90 -29.79
CA GLN A 708 3.55 48.54 -31.08
C GLN A 708 4.05 49.54 -32.14
N ALA A 709 4.29 49.06 -33.35
CA ALA A 709 4.78 49.89 -34.45
C ALA A 709 3.69 50.83 -34.96
#